data_AF-A0ABD3ILI0-F1
#
_entry.id   AF-A0ABD3ILI0-F1
#
_cell.length_a   1.000
_cell.length_b   1.000
_cell.length_c   1.000
_cell.angle_alpha   90.00
_cell.angle_beta   90.00
_cell.angle_gamma   90.00
#
_symmetry.space_group_name_H-M   'P 1'
#
loop_
_entity.id
_entity.type
_entity.pdbx_description
1 polymer ?
#
loop_
_entity_poly.entity_id
_entity_poly.type
_entity_poly.pdbx_seq_one_letter_code
_entity_poly.pdbx_strand_id
1 'polypeptide(L)'
;MKPQKHRQRKQEERPSLLQQDQQMEHDRADEPLRDGADVCQQLMDRYAKSSAPQHRHLLATAAAMRAILDAESLPPHARLLLRRRHALDSTEVAALMSFLVIVLPAVPPQGIAPARAREAAEVLAEVLAREEEKLAVSSVRSAVKCLGVLLGFCDLEDWDSVKFGSKTLLKFSLAKRPKVRRCAQECLEKVFKCFKSSSVVRKASKLVLSSFESCISSADWSRTTSPEDGSKDDKLFKSENIGFLHMLNVLVSVCPYLSAKVSIQILSELDKLMSLGFSALTTLILKIIEALLETIAVGDTGQEIESVITSLASYVSSKENSVDTVMTAANLLRVALHKFHTGGSSLWIKNLPVVWESLAGLLVGEADAALQASSILKDLINEQVNEETFHMESQPSDDISEESLETIAIRRICIALESALSAHGETPNQHALSVISLLYLNLSSPLISKCCVGKTSYIYMRSILLKLVHLMTSAERGPSITGHHQRCIGSAVIAMGPEKMLSIVPISLHPDNFSSSNVWLVPILRDYVVGSSLEYYMDYIVPLANLSSVLVLEVFKKSVLGKELLGHAHDLWKLLPAFCRGSSDTDKQFRRLAVLLTDFLKKYSFMHEIVALALKILVNQNTSVLGSRVVKDLDTCTMQKTASRNIKALSSSSTELLQLLLDLFVDSIPATRSYLKDAIGCLASITDSSATREIFKDEFERGRDEMDVSTDKEPGNEHAINVNAKRCLLLEISSFFIEGAQKDLIDLVFSFVKHTFQESNDNSHAEAYDALSKILEVHPWFCSSQYSQLIDLLIGLRTPSDIATLRSRFACFHVLMVHALKINSVEEKEGEEEKEESKAFFILNEIILVLKDAKEESRKKAYDVLINISSSLRSISPVSSVAPYQKLINMIVGYLSGSSPQITSGAVSALSILVYKHTDICLSIPDLIPSVLSLLQSKAVEVIKAVLGFVKVVVSCLRNEDLQSLLSDIVDGVISWSSVSRHHHFRSKVTVILEIMTRKCGFAAVQLVTPEKYKGFLKIVMENRRNKTSNEGGIENKEASANQKDVRGRGYKRRLKNKDGSPHSGEYETSLTADGRLEGSKKDGHLAAGKFSKKQSNESGKKRKRTFHKLKSGEKRKMELKGSMSMETSMRNHKASRARNGNNAARKKQKK
;
A
#
# COMPACT_ATOMS: atom_id res chain seq x y z
N MET A 1 -1.61 -50.85 37.93
CA MET A 1 -0.57 -49.83 38.23
C MET A 1 -0.77 -48.61 37.31
N LYS A 2 -0.17 -47.45 37.59
CA LYS A 2 -0.43 -46.17 36.88
C LYS A 2 0.52 -45.96 35.69
N PRO A 3 0.05 -45.51 34.52
CA PRO A 3 0.89 -44.81 33.54
C PRO A 3 0.97 -43.31 33.90
N GLN A 4 2.18 -42.74 33.99
CA GLN A 4 2.36 -41.30 34.16
C GLN A 4 2.21 -40.57 32.82
N LYS A 5 1.36 -39.54 32.77
CA LYS A 5 1.42 -38.48 31.75
C LYS A 5 1.84 -37.18 32.42
N HIS A 6 2.95 -36.59 31.99
CA HIS A 6 3.30 -35.23 32.38
C HIS A 6 2.23 -34.26 31.86
N ARG A 7 1.61 -33.51 32.76
CA ARG A 7 0.86 -32.29 32.44
C ARG A 7 1.72 -31.11 32.84
N GLN A 8 2.05 -30.24 31.89
CA GLN A 8 2.44 -28.88 32.22
C GLN A 8 1.26 -28.23 32.97
N ARG A 9 1.52 -27.71 34.16
CA ARG A 9 0.64 -26.76 34.85
C ARG A 9 1.32 -25.40 34.80
N LYS A 10 0.81 -24.49 33.96
CA LYS A 10 0.83 -23.08 34.35
C LYS A 10 -0.10 -22.99 35.55
N GLN A 11 0.45 -22.63 36.71
CA GLN A 11 -0.32 -22.41 37.92
C GLN A 11 -0.33 -20.90 38.15
N GLU A 12 -1.46 -20.27 37.85
CA GLU A 12 -1.70 -18.88 38.23
C GLU A 12 -1.84 -18.83 39.74
N GLU A 13 -0.83 -18.33 40.43
CA GLU A 13 -0.96 -17.98 41.84
C GLU A 13 -1.72 -16.66 41.94
N ARG A 14 -2.80 -16.65 42.73
CA ARG A 14 -3.42 -15.41 43.16
C ARG A 14 -2.40 -14.64 44.01
N PRO A 15 -2.25 -13.32 43.83
CA PRO A 15 -1.41 -12.53 44.73
C PRO A 15 -1.95 -12.65 46.16
N SER A 16 -1.09 -13.03 47.09
CA SER A 16 -1.40 -12.99 48.52
C SER A 16 -1.38 -11.54 49.00
N LEU A 17 -2.31 -11.20 49.91
CA LEU A 17 -2.55 -9.84 50.41
C LEU A 17 -1.46 -9.35 51.41
N LEU A 18 -0.20 -9.67 51.14
CA LEU A 18 0.98 -9.31 51.94
C LEU A 18 2.16 -8.80 51.09
N GLN A 19 2.01 -8.66 49.77
CA GLN A 19 3.04 -8.09 48.88
C GLN A 19 2.75 -6.65 48.39
N GLN A 20 1.57 -6.09 48.67
CA GLN A 20 1.25 -4.72 48.21
C GLN A 20 1.98 -3.62 48.99
N ASP A 21 2.27 -3.83 50.28
CA ASP A 21 2.95 -2.82 51.12
C ASP A 21 4.45 -2.67 50.82
N GLN A 22 5.09 -3.67 50.18
CA GLN A 22 6.49 -3.56 49.75
C GLN A 22 6.64 -2.94 48.35
N GLN A 23 5.57 -2.91 47.54
CA GLN A 23 5.63 -2.33 46.20
C GLN A 23 5.56 -0.79 46.26
N MET A 24 4.82 -0.21 47.22
CA MET A 24 4.59 1.25 47.30
C MET A 24 5.76 2.08 47.87
N GLU A 25 6.79 1.48 48.48
CA GLU A 25 8.00 2.25 48.86
C GLU A 25 8.94 2.50 47.67
N HIS A 26 8.88 1.71 46.60
CA HIS A 26 9.89 1.77 45.54
C HIS A 26 9.70 2.94 44.57
N ASP A 27 8.45 3.31 44.27
CA ASP A 27 8.10 4.38 43.30
C ASP A 27 8.38 5.81 43.83
N ARG A 28 8.89 5.96 45.06
CA ARG A 28 9.42 7.23 45.59
C ARG A 28 10.94 7.37 45.47
N ALA A 29 11.63 6.43 44.83
CA ALA A 29 13.08 6.44 44.71
C ALA A 29 13.65 7.41 43.67
N ASP A 30 12.89 7.75 42.61
CA ASP A 30 13.44 8.40 41.41
C ASP A 30 13.13 9.92 41.28
N GLU A 31 12.60 10.59 42.31
CA GLU A 31 12.71 12.07 42.37
C GLU A 31 14.19 12.48 42.46
N PRO A 32 14.69 13.35 41.56
CA PRO A 32 16.07 13.84 41.61
C PRO A 32 16.28 14.76 42.83
N LEU A 33 17.47 14.66 43.43
CA LEU A 33 17.89 15.54 44.52
C LEU A 33 17.96 16.99 44.04
N ARG A 34 17.56 17.95 44.88
CA ARG A 34 17.59 19.37 44.53
C ARG A 34 19.04 19.87 44.54
N ASP A 35 19.41 20.56 43.47
CA ASP A 35 20.73 21.17 43.32
C ASP A 35 20.95 22.27 44.38
N GLY A 36 22.20 22.44 44.81
CA GLY A 36 22.63 23.46 45.78
C GLY A 36 22.28 23.24 47.27
N ALA A 37 21.58 22.17 47.66
CA ALA A 37 21.24 21.88 49.06
C ALA A 37 21.94 20.62 49.60
N ASP A 38 22.28 20.57 50.90
CA ASP A 38 23.05 19.46 51.50
C ASP A 38 22.45 18.08 51.19
N VAL A 39 23.18 17.31 50.40
CA VAL A 39 22.82 15.97 49.95
C VAL A 39 22.70 15.00 51.15
N CYS A 40 23.45 15.21 52.22
CA CYS A 40 23.34 14.41 53.44
C CYS A 40 22.02 14.69 54.16
N GLN A 41 21.61 15.96 54.29
CA GLN A 41 20.29 16.35 54.79
C GLN A 41 19.17 15.75 53.94
N GLN A 42 19.22 15.92 52.61
CA GLN A 42 18.20 15.39 51.70
C GLN A 42 18.07 13.86 51.81
N LEU A 43 19.18 13.12 51.94
CA LEU A 43 19.17 11.68 52.18
C LEU A 43 18.63 11.33 53.58
N MET A 44 18.98 12.09 54.61
CA MET A 44 18.46 11.88 55.95
C MET A 44 16.95 12.07 56.01
N ASP A 45 16.42 13.18 55.48
CA ASP A 45 14.98 13.47 55.49
C ASP A 45 14.17 12.46 54.65
N ARG A 46 14.72 12.02 53.50
CA ARG A 46 14.09 11.03 52.61
C ARG A 46 13.94 9.65 53.25
N TYR A 47 14.92 9.23 54.06
CA TYR A 47 14.95 7.88 54.65
C TYR A 47 14.65 7.83 56.16
N ALA A 48 14.53 8.96 56.87
CA ALA A 48 14.34 9.04 58.32
C ALA A 48 13.19 8.19 58.90
N LYS A 49 12.16 7.92 58.09
CA LYS A 49 10.97 7.13 58.49
C LYS A 49 11.08 5.63 58.18
N SER A 50 12.11 5.19 57.46
CA SER A 50 12.24 3.79 57.03
C SER A 50 12.75 2.89 58.16
N SER A 51 12.07 1.76 58.37
CA SER A 51 12.46 0.73 59.34
C SER A 51 13.57 -0.20 58.84
N ALA A 52 13.85 -0.21 57.53
CA ALA A 52 14.76 -1.16 56.90
C ALA A 52 16.20 -1.04 57.41
N PRO A 53 16.89 -2.15 57.77
CA PRO A 53 18.26 -2.11 58.29
C PRO A 53 19.25 -1.43 57.35
N GLN A 54 19.13 -1.67 56.04
CA GLN A 54 20.00 -1.08 55.02
C GLN A 54 19.87 0.45 54.99
N HIS A 55 18.66 0.99 55.14
CA HIS A 55 18.42 2.43 55.23
C HIS A 55 18.94 3.00 56.56
N ARG A 56 18.89 2.26 57.68
CA ARG A 56 19.53 2.69 58.94
C ARG A 56 21.05 2.81 58.81
N HIS A 57 21.71 1.87 58.13
CA HIS A 57 23.15 1.99 57.85
C HIS A 57 23.45 3.12 56.84
N LEU A 58 22.60 3.35 55.84
CA LEU A 58 22.70 4.50 54.93
C LEU A 58 22.58 5.83 55.69
N LEU A 59 21.61 5.96 56.60
CA LEU A 59 21.40 7.13 57.46
C LEU A 59 22.59 7.38 58.39
N ALA A 60 23.09 6.33 59.06
CA ALA A 60 24.29 6.44 59.92
C ALA A 60 25.53 6.86 59.10
N THR A 61 25.65 6.36 57.87
CA THR A 61 26.72 6.73 56.93
C THR A 61 26.60 8.19 56.50
N ALA A 62 25.40 8.65 56.12
CA ALA A 62 25.13 10.03 55.74
C ALA A 62 25.37 11.02 56.89
N ALA A 63 24.91 10.67 58.11
CA ALA A 63 25.13 11.48 59.31
C ALA A 63 26.62 11.57 59.68
N ALA A 64 27.35 10.45 59.64
CA ALA A 64 28.79 10.43 59.88
C ALA A 64 29.58 11.22 58.81
N MET A 65 29.17 11.14 57.55
CA MET A 65 29.79 11.89 56.45
C MET A 65 29.52 13.39 56.57
N ARG A 66 28.30 13.80 56.91
CA ARG A 66 27.98 15.22 57.20
C ARG A 66 28.81 15.74 58.36
N ALA A 67 28.91 15.01 59.47
CA ALA A 67 29.72 15.40 60.61
C ALA A 67 31.22 15.55 60.28
N ILE A 68 31.74 14.79 59.29
CA ILE A 68 33.11 14.95 58.78
C ILE A 68 33.24 16.21 57.90
N LEU A 69 32.24 16.53 57.07
CA LEU A 69 32.21 17.74 56.26
C LEU A 69 32.11 19.00 57.12
N ASP A 70 31.22 19.00 58.11
CA ASP A 70 31.04 20.07 59.10
C ASP A 70 32.32 20.31 59.93
N ALA A 71 33.15 19.28 60.14
CA ALA A 71 34.38 19.34 60.93
C ALA A 71 35.66 19.72 60.15
N GLU A 72 35.76 19.42 58.84
CA GLU A 72 36.96 19.78 58.04
C GLU A 72 36.85 21.12 57.28
N SER A 73 35.70 21.82 57.32
CA SER A 73 35.52 23.18 56.75
C SER A 73 35.87 23.32 55.26
N LEU A 74 35.55 22.31 54.46
CA LEU A 74 35.90 22.22 53.03
C LEU A 74 34.71 21.79 52.15
N PRO A 75 34.68 22.14 50.85
CA PRO A 75 33.57 21.79 49.96
C PRO A 75 33.30 20.28 49.85
N PRO A 76 32.04 19.83 49.64
CA PRO A 76 31.62 18.43 49.83
C PRO A 76 32.33 17.35 48.98
N HIS A 77 33.04 17.74 47.93
CA HIS A 77 33.29 16.87 46.78
C HIS A 77 34.65 16.14 46.76
N ALA A 78 35.57 16.41 47.70
CA ALA A 78 37.01 16.26 47.40
C ALA A 78 37.91 15.54 48.44
N ARG A 79 37.38 14.82 49.45
CA ARG A 79 38.22 14.06 50.43
C ARG A 79 37.72 12.67 50.87
N LEU A 80 36.57 12.22 50.40
CA LEU A 80 35.79 11.17 51.09
C LEU A 80 36.33 9.72 51.03
N LEU A 81 37.20 9.39 50.07
CA LEU A 81 37.61 7.99 49.79
C LEU A 81 39.00 7.59 50.32
N LEU A 82 39.80 8.52 50.86
CA LEU A 82 41.24 8.31 51.06
C LEU A 82 41.71 8.15 52.52
N ARG A 83 40.81 8.24 53.52
CA ARG A 83 41.21 8.41 54.94
C ARG A 83 40.89 7.26 55.91
N ARG A 84 40.53 6.06 55.43
CA ARG A 84 40.52 4.82 56.25
C ARG A 84 41.18 3.65 55.51
N ARG A 85 42.43 3.35 55.88
CA ARG A 85 43.19 2.15 55.45
C ARG A 85 43.04 0.94 56.40
N HIS A 86 42.29 1.09 57.49
CA HIS A 86 41.97 0.00 58.41
C HIS A 86 40.77 -0.80 57.91
N ALA A 87 40.68 -2.07 58.27
CA ALA A 87 39.61 -2.96 57.81
C ALA A 87 38.23 -2.43 58.22
N LEU A 88 37.42 -2.08 57.22
CA LEU A 88 35.98 -1.89 57.39
C LEU A 88 35.29 -3.25 57.27
N ASP A 89 34.22 -3.44 58.05
CA ASP A 89 33.41 -4.65 57.92
C ASP A 89 32.64 -4.65 56.58
N SER A 90 32.35 -5.84 56.06
CA SER A 90 31.65 -6.01 54.77
C SER A 90 30.29 -5.30 54.71
N THR A 91 29.67 -5.07 55.86
CA THR A 91 28.41 -4.33 56.03
C THR A 91 28.61 -2.81 55.94
N GLU A 92 29.72 -2.28 56.49
CA GLU A 92 30.09 -0.86 56.36
C GLU A 92 30.44 -0.53 54.91
N VAL A 93 31.23 -1.39 54.26
CA VAL A 93 31.57 -1.27 52.83
C VAL A 93 30.28 -1.30 51.97
N ALA A 94 29.32 -2.16 52.30
CA ALA A 94 28.03 -2.20 51.60
C ALA A 94 27.22 -0.89 51.76
N ALA A 95 27.19 -0.30 52.96
CA ALA A 95 26.50 0.96 53.20
C ALA A 95 27.17 2.15 52.48
N LEU A 96 28.50 2.24 52.56
CA LEU A 96 29.29 3.28 51.91
C LEU A 96 29.20 3.22 50.38
N MET A 97 29.24 2.02 49.78
CA MET A 97 29.02 1.85 48.34
C MET A 97 27.58 2.23 47.93
N SER A 98 26.59 1.96 48.77
CA SER A 98 25.19 2.33 48.50
C SER A 98 24.97 3.84 48.56
N PHE A 99 25.63 4.54 49.50
CA PHE A 99 25.65 6.00 49.57
C PHE A 99 26.31 6.62 48.33
N LEU A 100 27.51 6.15 47.96
CA LEU A 100 28.25 6.67 46.80
C LEU A 100 27.48 6.53 45.47
N VAL A 101 26.68 5.47 45.29
CA VAL A 101 25.83 5.29 44.10
C VAL A 101 24.79 6.40 43.93
N ILE A 102 24.34 7.02 45.04
CA ILE A 102 23.33 8.08 45.02
C ILE A 102 24.00 9.46 44.90
N VAL A 103 25.12 9.67 45.58
CA VAL A 103 25.79 10.97 45.63
C VAL A 103 26.65 11.26 44.39
N LEU A 104 27.43 10.29 43.88
CA LEU A 104 28.33 10.53 42.75
C LEU A 104 27.63 11.04 41.46
N PRO A 105 26.43 10.55 41.07
CA PRO A 105 25.70 11.09 39.93
C PRO A 105 25.10 12.49 40.13
N ALA A 106 25.03 12.98 41.37
CA ALA A 106 24.55 14.32 41.70
C ALA A 106 25.68 15.37 41.77
N VAL A 107 26.93 14.97 41.57
CA VAL A 107 28.08 15.89 41.51
C VAL A 107 28.13 16.54 40.11
N PRO A 108 28.17 17.87 39.99
CA PRO A 108 28.25 18.54 38.69
C PRO A 108 29.56 18.19 37.95
N PRO A 109 29.59 18.22 36.60
CA PRO A 109 30.82 18.02 35.85
C PRO A 109 31.90 19.02 36.30
N GLN A 110 33.15 18.55 36.41
CA GLN A 110 34.30 19.25 37.04
C GLN A 110 34.24 19.41 38.57
N GLY A 111 33.18 18.95 39.26
CA GLY A 111 33.07 19.02 40.72
C GLY A 111 34.11 18.20 41.50
N ILE A 112 34.75 17.22 40.85
CA ILE A 112 35.88 16.44 41.40
C ILE A 112 37.12 16.72 40.54
N ALA A 113 38.24 17.06 41.18
CA ALA A 113 39.51 17.25 40.50
C ALA A 113 40.04 15.91 39.91
N PRO A 114 40.49 15.84 38.64
CA PRO A 114 40.84 14.58 37.96
C PRO A 114 41.83 13.68 38.71
N ALA A 115 42.87 14.25 39.32
CA ALA A 115 43.82 13.49 40.13
C ALA A 115 43.17 12.78 41.35
N ARG A 116 42.17 13.41 41.98
CA ARG A 116 41.43 12.80 43.11
C ARG A 116 40.37 11.80 42.62
N ALA A 117 39.79 12.02 41.43
CA ALA A 117 38.91 11.04 40.79
C ALA A 117 39.68 9.75 40.44
N ARG A 118 40.92 9.88 39.96
CA ARG A 118 41.86 8.79 39.74
C ARG A 118 42.18 8.03 41.03
N GLU A 119 42.66 8.71 42.07
CA GLU A 119 42.96 8.10 43.37
C GLU A 119 41.74 7.36 43.95
N ALA A 120 40.55 7.97 43.84
CA ALA A 120 39.28 7.37 44.23
C ALA A 120 38.96 6.08 43.43
N ALA A 121 39.15 6.11 42.11
CA ALA A 121 38.94 4.96 41.24
C ALA A 121 39.95 3.83 41.49
N GLU A 122 41.22 4.17 41.78
CA GLU A 122 42.27 3.20 42.13
C GLU A 122 41.97 2.50 43.47
N VAL A 123 41.65 3.25 44.53
CA VAL A 123 41.23 2.68 45.84
C VAL A 123 39.99 1.80 45.71
N LEU A 124 38.98 2.25 44.97
CA LEU A 124 37.72 1.52 44.83
C LEU A 124 37.87 0.24 43.99
N ALA A 125 38.77 0.26 42.98
CA ALA A 125 39.16 -0.92 42.23
C ALA A 125 40.01 -1.91 43.07
N GLU A 126 40.86 -1.44 43.97
CA GLU A 126 41.56 -2.30 44.95
C GLU A 126 40.58 -3.00 45.91
N VAL A 127 39.60 -2.27 46.47
CA VAL A 127 38.56 -2.87 47.33
C VAL A 127 37.77 -3.94 46.58
N LEU A 128 37.37 -3.64 45.33
CA LEU A 128 36.73 -4.60 44.44
C LEU A 128 37.59 -5.85 44.16
N ALA A 129 38.91 -5.71 44.07
CA ALA A 129 39.83 -6.82 43.82
C ALA A 129 40.11 -7.68 45.07
N ARG A 130 40.08 -7.08 46.28
CA ARG A 130 40.36 -7.76 47.56
C ARG A 130 39.14 -8.50 48.13
N GLU A 131 37.94 -7.96 47.96
CA GLU A 131 36.72 -8.41 48.65
C GLU A 131 35.65 -9.02 47.72
N GLU A 132 35.99 -9.34 46.46
CA GLU A 132 35.07 -9.80 45.41
C GLU A 132 34.16 -10.97 45.83
N GLU A 133 34.73 -11.97 46.52
CA GLU A 133 33.98 -13.17 46.91
C GLU A 133 33.08 -12.92 48.13
N LYS A 134 33.60 -12.18 49.13
CA LYS A 134 32.95 -11.89 50.42
C LYS A 134 31.79 -10.91 50.30
N LEU A 135 31.85 -9.95 49.36
CA LEU A 135 30.83 -8.93 49.21
C LEU A 135 29.56 -9.44 48.52
N ALA A 136 28.41 -9.00 49.05
CA ALA A 136 27.10 -9.26 48.47
C ALA A 136 26.97 -8.70 47.04
N VAL A 137 26.16 -9.35 46.21
CA VAL A 137 25.99 -9.02 44.78
C VAL A 137 25.49 -7.58 44.57
N SER A 138 24.69 -7.05 45.49
CA SER A 138 24.27 -5.63 45.52
C SER A 138 25.46 -4.71 45.74
N SER A 139 26.28 -4.95 46.77
CA SER A 139 27.47 -4.15 47.09
C SER A 139 28.49 -4.11 45.95
N VAL A 140 28.77 -5.26 45.32
CA VAL A 140 29.68 -5.33 44.16
C VAL A 140 29.10 -4.59 42.95
N ARG A 141 27.79 -4.70 42.68
CA ARG A 141 27.13 -3.92 41.61
C ARG A 141 27.22 -2.42 41.90
N SER A 142 26.99 -2.00 43.13
CA SER A 142 27.06 -0.60 43.54
C SER A 142 28.47 -0.05 43.36
N ALA A 143 29.50 -0.76 43.84
CA ALA A 143 30.90 -0.41 43.63
C ALA A 143 31.26 -0.30 42.13
N VAL A 144 30.87 -1.26 41.30
CA VAL A 144 31.09 -1.21 39.84
C VAL A 144 30.41 0.01 39.20
N LYS A 145 29.20 0.38 39.64
CA LYS A 145 28.51 1.61 39.18
C LYS A 145 29.27 2.87 39.62
N CYS A 146 29.77 2.93 40.87
CA CYS A 146 30.62 4.03 41.34
C CYS A 146 31.89 4.16 40.51
N LEU A 147 32.55 3.04 40.16
CA LEU A 147 33.77 3.04 39.35
C LEU A 147 33.52 3.63 37.95
N GLY A 148 32.40 3.25 37.31
CA GLY A 148 32.00 3.81 36.02
C GLY A 148 31.73 5.32 36.06
N VAL A 149 31.13 5.83 37.14
CA VAL A 149 30.89 7.26 37.33
C VAL A 149 32.19 8.01 37.65
N LEU A 150 33.05 7.49 38.54
CA LEU A 150 34.34 8.09 38.89
C LEU A 150 35.27 8.24 37.68
N LEU A 151 35.28 7.26 36.77
CA LEU A 151 36.06 7.35 35.52
C LEU A 151 35.59 8.49 34.60
N GLY A 152 34.34 8.94 34.70
CA GLY A 152 33.85 10.13 34.01
C GLY A 152 34.36 11.46 34.58
N PHE A 153 34.97 11.44 35.77
CA PHE A 153 35.65 12.59 36.40
C PHE A 153 37.18 12.51 36.32
N CYS A 154 37.74 11.39 35.85
CA CYS A 154 39.18 11.27 35.56
C CYS A 154 39.59 12.14 34.37
N ASP A 155 40.90 12.28 34.16
CA ASP A 155 41.44 12.80 32.91
C ASP A 155 41.15 11.78 31.80
N LEU A 156 40.36 12.19 30.79
CA LEU A 156 39.98 11.35 29.64
C LEU A 156 40.95 11.46 28.46
N GLU A 157 42.00 12.28 28.61
CA GLU A 157 43.08 12.47 27.63
C GLU A 157 44.40 11.81 28.09
N ASP A 158 44.62 11.64 29.40
CA ASP A 158 45.60 10.69 29.95
C ASP A 158 45.03 9.28 30.17
N TRP A 159 45.54 8.32 29.40
CA TRP A 159 45.23 6.90 29.63
C TRP A 159 45.61 6.42 31.01
N ASP A 160 46.76 6.84 31.55
CA ASP A 160 47.28 6.26 32.77
C ASP A 160 46.46 6.72 34.01
N SER A 161 45.60 7.75 33.87
CA SER A 161 44.53 8.15 34.79
C SER A 161 43.25 7.30 34.73
N VAL A 162 42.99 6.54 33.65
CA VAL A 162 41.78 5.71 33.49
C VAL A 162 42.07 4.20 33.43
N LYS A 163 43.28 3.83 33.00
CA LYS A 163 43.82 2.47 32.80
C LYS A 163 43.40 1.44 33.86
N PHE A 164 43.55 1.75 35.14
CA PHE A 164 43.30 0.80 36.22
C PHE A 164 41.80 0.55 36.45
N GLY A 165 40.99 1.61 36.42
CA GLY A 165 39.53 1.50 36.47
C GLY A 165 38.97 0.79 35.24
N SER A 166 39.43 1.14 34.04
CA SER A 166 39.03 0.48 32.78
C SER A 166 39.38 -1.01 32.76
N LYS A 167 40.58 -1.41 33.22
CA LYS A 167 40.96 -2.82 33.38
C LYS A 167 40.06 -3.54 34.39
N THR A 168 39.66 -2.86 35.47
CA THR A 168 38.79 -3.42 36.50
C THR A 168 37.35 -3.59 35.99
N LEU A 169 36.78 -2.59 35.30
CA LEU A 169 35.48 -2.72 34.64
C LEU A 169 35.47 -3.85 33.60
N LEU A 170 36.55 -4.00 32.82
CA LEU A 170 36.66 -5.10 31.84
C LEU A 170 36.70 -6.47 32.53
N LYS A 171 37.44 -6.63 33.64
CA LYS A 171 37.41 -7.85 34.47
C LYS A 171 35.97 -8.16 34.94
N PHE A 172 35.26 -7.19 35.50
CA PHE A 172 33.88 -7.39 35.97
C PHE A 172 32.87 -7.62 34.83
N SER A 173 33.17 -7.16 33.62
CA SER A 173 32.39 -7.46 32.40
C SER A 173 32.50 -8.91 31.93
N LEU A 174 33.43 -9.69 32.50
CA LEU A 174 33.54 -11.15 32.31
C LEU A 174 33.07 -11.96 33.54
N ALA A 175 32.61 -11.29 34.61
CA ALA A 175 32.25 -11.95 35.86
C ALA A 175 31.04 -12.89 35.72
N LYS A 176 31.08 -14.04 36.41
CA LYS A 176 29.98 -15.03 36.43
C LYS A 176 28.66 -14.43 36.96
N ARG A 177 28.72 -13.49 37.91
CA ARG A 177 27.57 -12.82 38.57
C ARG A 177 26.82 -11.88 37.59
N PRO A 178 25.63 -12.22 37.06
CA PRO A 178 25.04 -11.51 35.90
C PRO A 178 24.60 -10.07 36.19
N LYS A 179 24.13 -9.77 37.42
CA LYS A 179 23.75 -8.41 37.85
C LYS A 179 24.96 -7.46 37.97
N VAL A 180 26.15 -8.00 38.23
CA VAL A 180 27.41 -7.25 38.23
C VAL A 180 27.90 -7.07 36.80
N ARG A 181 27.91 -8.15 36.01
CA ARG A 181 28.38 -8.16 34.62
C ARG A 181 27.69 -7.13 33.74
N ARG A 182 26.35 -7.09 33.71
CA ARG A 182 25.59 -6.09 32.92
C ARG A 182 25.94 -4.67 33.36
N CYS A 183 26.00 -4.42 34.67
CA CYS A 183 26.38 -3.12 35.22
C CYS A 183 27.81 -2.70 34.83
N ALA A 184 28.74 -3.66 34.74
CA ALA A 184 30.11 -3.41 34.29
C ALA A 184 30.15 -3.08 32.78
N GLN A 185 29.41 -3.82 31.95
CA GLN A 185 29.26 -3.59 30.51
C GLN A 185 28.64 -2.20 30.22
N GLU A 186 27.53 -1.87 30.89
CA GLU A 186 26.86 -0.56 30.83
C GLU A 186 27.79 0.61 31.24
N CYS A 187 28.71 0.38 32.18
CA CYS A 187 29.70 1.39 32.60
C CYS A 187 30.87 1.48 31.62
N LEU A 188 31.35 0.34 31.11
CA LEU A 188 32.46 0.26 30.16
C LEU A 188 32.10 0.96 28.84
N GLU A 189 30.90 0.72 28.31
CA GLU A 189 30.38 1.39 27.10
C GLU A 189 30.35 2.92 27.29
N LYS A 190 29.82 3.41 28.42
CA LYS A 190 29.75 4.84 28.72
C LYS A 190 31.13 5.48 28.83
N VAL A 191 32.08 4.82 29.50
CA VAL A 191 33.47 5.31 29.62
C VAL A 191 34.15 5.36 28.25
N PHE A 192 34.02 4.32 27.42
CA PHE A 192 34.62 4.28 26.09
C PHE A 192 34.03 5.34 25.15
N LYS A 193 32.71 5.59 25.22
CA LYS A 193 32.03 6.67 24.50
C LYS A 193 32.53 8.08 24.87
N CYS A 194 33.13 8.25 26.04
CA CYS A 194 33.67 9.53 26.49
C CYS A 194 35.13 9.80 26.04
N PHE A 195 35.85 8.80 25.51
CA PHE A 195 37.24 8.99 25.06
C PHE A 195 37.32 9.78 23.75
N LYS A 196 37.88 11.00 23.81
CA LYS A 196 38.13 11.85 22.62
C LYS A 196 39.57 11.77 22.11
N SER A 197 40.54 11.50 23.00
CA SER A 197 41.95 11.41 22.64
C SER A 197 42.25 10.11 21.87
N SER A 198 42.71 10.23 20.62
CA SER A 198 43.08 9.08 19.78
C SER A 198 44.18 8.21 20.42
N SER A 199 45.04 8.81 21.25
CA SER A 199 46.07 8.09 22.01
C SER A 199 45.47 7.21 23.12
N VAL A 200 44.40 7.68 23.78
CA VAL A 200 43.64 6.94 24.80
C VAL A 200 42.82 5.85 24.15
N VAL A 201 42.06 6.16 23.09
CA VAL A 201 41.29 5.17 22.32
C VAL A 201 42.19 4.02 21.85
N ARG A 202 43.39 4.31 21.33
CA ARG A 202 44.38 3.29 20.92
C ARG A 202 44.90 2.45 22.10
N LYS A 203 45.19 3.05 23.26
CA LYS A 203 45.65 2.31 24.46
C LYS A 203 44.50 1.47 25.05
N ALA A 204 43.27 1.99 25.09
CA ALA A 204 42.06 1.30 25.53
C ALA A 204 41.70 0.12 24.62
N SER A 205 41.79 0.29 23.30
CA SER A 205 41.52 -0.78 22.33
C SER A 205 42.49 -1.95 22.50
N LYS A 206 43.78 -1.70 22.77
CA LYS A 206 44.76 -2.76 23.08
C LYS A 206 44.44 -3.53 24.35
N LEU A 207 43.80 -2.91 25.34
CA LEU A 207 43.35 -3.60 26.56
C LEU A 207 42.17 -4.54 26.26
N VAL A 208 41.24 -4.12 25.40
CA VAL A 208 40.13 -4.97 24.91
C VAL A 208 40.68 -6.13 24.08
N LEU A 209 41.58 -5.86 23.14
CA LEU A 209 42.23 -6.88 22.29
C LEU A 209 42.96 -7.94 23.11
N SER A 210 43.85 -7.54 24.03
CA SER A 210 44.59 -8.51 24.87
C SER A 210 43.70 -9.34 25.80
N SER A 211 42.51 -8.83 26.15
CA SER A 211 41.49 -9.60 26.88
C SER A 211 40.73 -10.56 25.97
N PHE A 212 40.50 -10.19 24.71
CA PHE A 212 39.88 -11.05 23.69
C PHE A 212 40.81 -12.20 23.28
N GLU A 213 42.07 -11.90 22.96
CA GLU A 213 43.14 -12.86 22.70
C GLU A 213 43.27 -13.86 23.88
N SER A 214 43.35 -13.35 25.12
CA SER A 214 43.40 -14.20 26.32
C SER A 214 42.16 -15.08 26.51
N CYS A 215 40.97 -14.65 26.06
CA CYS A 215 39.78 -15.50 26.08
C CYS A 215 39.84 -16.59 25.00
N ILE A 216 40.26 -16.26 23.77
CA ILE A 216 40.42 -17.23 22.66
C ILE A 216 41.40 -18.33 23.06
N SER A 217 42.59 -17.97 23.55
CA SER A 217 43.62 -18.94 23.96
C SER A 217 43.24 -19.78 25.19
N SER A 218 42.21 -19.39 25.93
CA SER A 218 41.72 -20.14 27.11
C SER A 218 40.59 -21.14 26.81
N ALA A 219 40.02 -21.10 25.61
CA ALA A 219 38.88 -21.94 25.23
C ALA A 219 39.33 -23.21 24.50
N ASP A 220 38.87 -24.38 24.97
CA ASP A 220 39.11 -25.66 24.29
C ASP A 220 38.08 -25.89 23.19
N TRP A 221 38.45 -25.46 21.97
CA TRP A 221 37.68 -25.66 20.74
C TRP A 221 37.76 -27.10 20.19
N SER A 222 38.64 -27.96 20.73
CA SER A 222 39.04 -29.22 20.10
C SER A 222 38.16 -30.44 20.41
N ARG A 223 37.14 -30.30 21.28
CA ARG A 223 36.37 -31.43 21.85
C ARG A 223 34.86 -31.38 21.59
N THR A 224 34.42 -30.74 20.50
CA THR A 224 32.99 -30.51 20.23
C THR A 224 32.54 -30.90 18.82
N THR A 225 33.35 -31.63 18.06
CA THR A 225 33.10 -32.05 16.67
C THR A 225 32.69 -33.53 16.52
N SER A 226 32.26 -34.19 17.59
CA SER A 226 31.74 -35.57 17.56
C SER A 226 30.20 -35.60 17.58
N PRO A 227 29.52 -35.95 16.46
CA PRO A 227 28.06 -36.00 16.41
C PRO A 227 27.52 -37.33 16.97
N GLU A 228 27.48 -37.47 18.30
CA GLU A 228 26.86 -38.63 18.97
C GLU A 228 25.55 -38.28 19.71
N ASP A 229 24.47 -38.73 19.07
CA ASP A 229 23.15 -39.13 19.61
C ASP A 229 22.40 -38.23 20.62
N GLY A 230 21.43 -37.48 20.07
CA GLY A 230 20.02 -37.74 20.43
C GLY A 230 19.50 -37.36 21.82
N SER A 231 20.26 -36.64 22.66
CA SER A 231 19.79 -36.18 23.98
C SER A 231 19.52 -34.67 24.04
N LYS A 232 18.43 -34.30 24.72
CA LYS A 232 17.80 -32.96 24.63
C LYS A 232 18.57 -31.86 25.36
N ASP A 233 18.33 -30.64 24.89
CA ASP A 233 18.85 -29.35 25.35
C ASP A 233 18.95 -29.22 26.89
N ASP A 234 20.17 -28.96 27.38
CA ASP A 234 20.50 -28.09 28.53
C ASP A 234 21.98 -28.23 28.98
N LYS A 235 22.72 -29.25 28.51
CA LYS A 235 24.13 -29.50 28.93
C LYS A 235 25.21 -28.84 28.05
N LEU A 236 24.84 -28.09 27.01
CA LEU A 236 25.74 -27.74 25.90
C LEU A 236 26.61 -26.46 26.09
N PHE A 237 27.01 -26.13 27.33
CA PHE A 237 28.13 -25.21 27.56
C PHE A 237 28.94 -25.66 28.78
N LYS A 238 30.17 -26.15 28.54
CA LYS A 238 31.16 -26.33 29.61
C LYS A 238 31.51 -24.98 30.23
N SER A 239 31.87 -24.98 31.51
CA SER A 239 32.11 -23.76 32.28
C SER A 239 33.27 -22.90 31.78
N GLU A 240 34.21 -23.45 31.01
CA GLU A 240 35.30 -22.69 30.41
C GLU A 240 34.82 -21.71 29.32
N ASN A 241 33.99 -22.15 28.35
CA ASN A 241 33.64 -21.35 27.17
C ASN A 241 32.67 -20.18 27.47
N ILE A 242 32.10 -20.13 28.67
CA ILE A 242 31.20 -19.06 29.14
C ILE A 242 31.94 -17.71 29.18
N GLY A 243 33.24 -17.70 29.52
CA GLY A 243 34.06 -16.48 29.56
C GLY A 243 34.19 -15.81 28.19
N PHE A 244 34.45 -16.61 27.14
CA PHE A 244 34.51 -16.12 25.76
C PHE A 244 33.16 -15.54 25.30
N LEU A 245 32.04 -16.21 25.58
CA LEU A 245 30.70 -15.69 25.26
C LEU A 245 30.42 -14.36 25.98
N HIS A 246 30.91 -14.18 27.22
CA HIS A 246 30.83 -12.88 27.91
C HIS A 246 31.69 -11.81 27.22
N MET A 247 32.88 -12.16 26.70
CA MET A 247 33.73 -11.25 25.94
C MET A 247 33.12 -10.85 24.58
N LEU A 248 32.46 -11.77 23.86
CA LEU A 248 31.69 -11.41 22.66
C LEU A 248 30.60 -10.37 22.98
N ASN A 249 29.89 -10.51 24.11
CA ASN A 249 28.90 -9.53 24.55
C ASN A 249 29.53 -8.18 24.95
N VAL A 250 30.81 -8.15 25.36
CA VAL A 250 31.56 -6.88 25.55
C VAL A 250 31.87 -6.24 24.19
N LEU A 251 32.32 -7.02 23.20
CA LEU A 251 32.65 -6.51 21.87
C LEU A 251 31.44 -5.86 21.19
N VAL A 252 30.25 -6.47 21.24
CA VAL A 252 29.00 -5.90 20.67
C VAL A 252 28.75 -4.46 21.14
N SER A 253 28.95 -4.15 22.43
CA SER A 253 28.75 -2.79 22.96
C SER A 253 29.94 -1.84 22.75
N VAL A 254 31.16 -2.37 22.61
CA VAL A 254 32.40 -1.56 22.63
C VAL A 254 33.00 -1.31 21.24
N CYS A 255 32.73 -2.16 20.25
CA CYS A 255 33.27 -2.05 18.88
C CYS A 255 33.18 -0.64 18.24
N PRO A 256 32.07 0.11 18.36
CA PRO A 256 31.98 1.49 17.83
C PRO A 256 32.97 2.51 18.41
N TYR A 257 33.65 2.18 19.51
CA TYR A 257 34.59 3.05 20.20
C TYR A 257 36.04 2.53 20.16
N LEU A 258 36.33 1.55 19.30
CA LEU A 258 37.67 0.99 19.11
C LEU A 258 38.44 1.71 17.99
N SER A 259 39.77 1.77 18.12
CA SER A 259 40.64 2.27 17.05
C SER A 259 40.67 1.28 15.87
N ALA A 260 40.48 1.77 14.64
CA ALA A 260 40.38 0.95 13.42
C ALA A 260 41.43 -0.18 13.31
N LYS A 261 42.71 0.08 13.64
CA LYS A 261 43.76 -0.96 13.63
C LYS A 261 43.44 -2.17 14.51
N VAL A 262 42.81 -1.97 15.66
CA VAL A 262 42.35 -3.06 16.54
C VAL A 262 41.05 -3.68 16.03
N SER A 263 40.14 -2.88 15.48
CA SER A 263 38.91 -3.36 14.84
C SER A 263 39.21 -4.37 13.72
N ILE A 264 40.22 -4.10 12.90
CA ILE A 264 40.72 -5.00 11.84
C ILE A 264 41.30 -6.30 12.42
N GLN A 265 42.11 -6.22 13.48
CA GLN A 265 42.67 -7.41 14.14
C GLN A 265 41.57 -8.29 14.75
N ILE A 266 40.57 -7.69 15.40
CA ILE A 266 39.41 -8.41 15.94
C ILE A 266 38.60 -9.03 14.80
N LEU A 267 38.39 -8.32 13.69
CA LEU A 267 37.70 -8.83 12.50
C LEU A 267 38.41 -10.08 11.95
N SER A 268 39.73 -10.06 11.81
CA SER A 268 40.53 -11.19 11.31
C SER A 268 40.47 -12.42 12.22
N GLU A 269 40.45 -12.26 13.55
CA GLU A 269 40.27 -13.40 14.45
C GLU A 269 38.82 -13.92 14.48
N LEU A 270 37.82 -13.05 14.33
CA LEU A 270 36.41 -13.45 14.22
C LEU A 270 36.13 -14.20 12.91
N ASP A 271 36.76 -13.80 11.82
CA ASP A 271 36.64 -14.43 10.50
C ASP A 271 37.00 -15.93 10.57
N LYS A 272 38.16 -16.25 11.17
CA LYS A 272 38.61 -17.63 11.43
C LYS A 272 37.59 -18.44 12.24
N LEU A 273 36.96 -17.81 13.23
CA LEU A 273 36.01 -18.45 14.15
C LEU A 273 34.61 -18.69 13.55
N MET A 274 34.25 -18.05 12.43
CA MET A 274 32.97 -18.32 11.75
C MET A 274 32.84 -19.76 11.26
N SER A 275 33.96 -20.44 11.02
CA SER A 275 34.03 -21.84 10.58
C SER A 275 33.46 -22.87 11.58
N LEU A 276 33.20 -22.49 12.84
CA LEU A 276 32.96 -23.42 13.95
C LEU A 276 31.50 -23.85 14.18
N GLY A 277 30.54 -23.44 13.35
CA GLY A 277 29.20 -24.06 13.27
C GLY A 277 28.21 -23.90 14.45
N PHE A 278 28.55 -23.19 15.53
CA PHE A 278 27.68 -23.04 16.71
C PHE A 278 26.68 -21.88 16.59
N SER A 279 25.44 -22.15 16.18
CA SER A 279 24.37 -21.15 15.91
C SER A 279 24.32 -19.95 16.87
N ALA A 280 24.26 -20.17 18.19
CA ALA A 280 24.18 -19.09 19.19
C ALA A 280 25.46 -18.23 19.30
N LEU A 281 26.63 -18.82 19.03
CA LEU A 281 27.93 -18.14 19.02
C LEU A 281 28.15 -17.44 17.67
N THR A 282 27.80 -18.08 16.55
CA THR A 282 27.80 -17.45 15.22
C THR A 282 26.87 -16.25 15.17
N THR A 283 25.69 -16.30 15.80
CA THR A 283 24.76 -15.15 15.92
C THR A 283 25.42 -13.95 16.63
N LEU A 284 26.30 -14.18 17.60
CA LEU A 284 27.06 -13.11 18.25
C LEU A 284 28.23 -12.62 17.38
N ILE A 285 28.94 -13.52 16.71
CA ILE A 285 30.05 -13.17 15.79
C ILE A 285 29.53 -12.30 14.64
N LEU A 286 28.43 -12.69 13.97
CA LEU A 286 27.83 -11.94 12.87
C LEU A 286 27.45 -10.51 13.29
N LYS A 287 26.89 -10.32 14.50
CA LYS A 287 26.56 -8.99 15.04
C LYS A 287 27.78 -8.14 15.39
N ILE A 288 28.91 -8.75 15.73
CA ILE A 288 30.16 -8.02 15.93
C ILE A 288 30.76 -7.64 14.57
N ILE A 289 30.69 -8.53 13.57
CA ILE A 289 31.08 -8.23 12.18
C ILE A 289 30.23 -7.09 11.61
N GLU A 290 28.92 -7.03 11.90
CA GLU A 290 28.02 -5.93 11.55
C GLU A 290 28.55 -4.59 12.08
N ALA A 291 28.76 -4.47 13.40
CA ALA A 291 29.27 -3.26 14.04
C ALA A 291 30.72 -2.90 13.61
N LEU A 292 31.54 -3.90 13.24
CA LEU A 292 32.89 -3.67 12.71
C LEU A 292 32.83 -3.16 11.25
N LEU A 293 31.98 -3.72 10.40
CA LEU A 293 31.78 -3.25 9.03
C LEU A 293 31.23 -1.83 8.99
N GLU A 294 30.28 -1.48 9.87
CA GLU A 294 29.78 -0.10 10.01
C GLU A 294 30.90 0.89 10.33
N THR A 295 31.81 0.53 11.22
CA THR A 295 32.80 1.44 11.83
C THR A 295 34.15 1.50 11.12
N ILE A 296 34.50 0.48 10.33
CA ILE A 296 35.72 0.44 9.52
C ILE A 296 35.53 1.27 8.23
N ALA A 297 36.58 1.97 7.82
CA ALA A 297 36.68 2.70 6.55
C ALA A 297 37.59 1.93 5.57
N VAL A 298 37.18 1.86 4.30
CA VAL A 298 37.64 0.87 3.31
C VAL A 298 39.13 0.92 2.98
N GLY A 299 39.76 2.11 3.04
CA GLY A 299 41.06 2.43 2.41
C GLY A 299 42.14 1.36 2.58
N ASP A 300 42.66 1.21 3.80
CA ASP A 300 43.75 0.25 4.09
C ASP A 300 43.23 -1.18 4.38
N THR A 301 41.91 -1.43 4.36
CA THR A 301 41.29 -2.63 4.95
C THR A 301 40.62 -3.54 3.93
N GLY A 302 40.92 -3.35 2.64
CA GLY A 302 40.25 -4.07 1.56
C GLY A 302 40.48 -5.58 1.58
N GLN A 303 41.65 -6.03 2.02
CA GLN A 303 42.00 -7.45 2.03
C GLN A 303 41.27 -8.22 3.15
N GLU A 304 41.09 -7.63 4.33
CA GLU A 304 40.34 -8.25 5.43
C GLU A 304 38.84 -8.29 5.15
N ILE A 305 38.29 -7.26 4.48
CA ILE A 305 36.88 -7.28 4.05
C ILE A 305 36.68 -8.31 2.92
N GLU A 306 37.63 -8.49 1.99
CA GLU A 306 37.59 -9.57 0.98
C GLU A 306 37.66 -10.97 1.62
N SER A 307 38.47 -11.17 2.67
CA SER A 307 38.49 -12.41 3.46
C SER A 307 37.12 -12.69 4.08
N VAL A 308 36.54 -11.70 4.76
CA VAL A 308 35.21 -11.81 5.39
C VAL A 308 34.10 -12.07 4.37
N ILE A 309 34.11 -11.44 3.18
CA ILE A 309 33.17 -11.77 2.10
C ILE A 309 33.32 -13.23 1.68
N THR A 310 34.55 -13.72 1.50
CA THR A 310 34.82 -15.11 1.11
C THR A 310 34.29 -16.10 2.15
N SER A 311 34.58 -15.87 3.44
CA SER A 311 34.10 -16.69 4.54
C SER A 311 32.57 -16.65 4.68
N LEU A 312 31.95 -15.46 4.64
CA LEU A 312 30.49 -15.31 4.68
C LEU A 312 29.81 -16.00 3.49
N ALA A 313 30.35 -15.89 2.28
CA ALA A 313 29.82 -16.56 1.10
C ALA A 313 29.91 -18.10 1.22
N SER A 314 31.00 -18.61 1.80
CA SER A 314 31.13 -20.05 2.10
C SER A 314 30.13 -20.51 3.17
N TYR A 315 29.88 -19.69 4.19
CA TYR A 315 28.93 -19.95 5.26
C TYR A 315 27.47 -19.97 4.74
N VAL A 316 27.12 -18.99 3.90
CA VAL A 316 25.81 -18.88 3.24
C VAL A 316 25.56 -20.04 2.27
N SER A 317 26.61 -20.55 1.62
CA SER A 317 26.50 -21.67 0.66
C SER A 317 26.43 -23.05 1.34
N SER A 318 26.67 -23.15 2.66
CA SER A 318 26.61 -24.42 3.39
C SER A 318 25.18 -24.78 3.81
N LYS A 319 24.79 -26.03 3.52
CA LYS A 319 23.44 -26.55 3.80
C LYS A 319 23.20 -26.98 5.25
N GLU A 320 24.21 -26.91 6.10
CA GLU A 320 24.15 -27.38 7.50
C GLU A 320 23.76 -26.27 8.49
N ASN A 321 23.70 -25.01 8.01
CA ASN A 321 23.46 -23.84 8.85
C ASN A 321 21.96 -23.50 9.04
N SER A 322 21.62 -22.92 10.19
CA SER A 322 20.27 -22.41 10.45
C SER A 322 19.89 -21.23 9.55
N VAL A 323 18.64 -21.21 9.06
CA VAL A 323 18.14 -20.17 8.14
C VAL A 323 18.35 -18.75 8.68
N ASP A 324 18.06 -18.50 9.97
CA ASP A 324 18.24 -17.18 10.59
C ASP A 324 19.69 -16.68 10.50
N THR A 325 20.68 -17.54 10.82
CA THR A 325 22.10 -17.16 10.76
C THR A 325 22.58 -16.98 9.32
N VAL A 326 22.11 -17.83 8.40
CA VAL A 326 22.36 -17.68 6.96
C VAL A 326 21.81 -16.36 6.44
N MET A 327 20.60 -15.94 6.84
CA MET A 327 20.03 -14.67 6.38
C MET A 327 20.72 -13.43 6.98
N THR A 328 21.21 -13.48 8.23
CA THR A 328 22.11 -12.42 8.73
C THR A 328 23.43 -12.37 7.95
N ALA A 329 24.06 -13.52 7.65
CA ALA A 329 25.27 -13.56 6.85
C ALA A 329 25.04 -13.03 5.40
N ALA A 330 23.88 -13.34 4.82
CA ALA A 330 23.45 -12.84 3.52
C ALA A 330 23.30 -11.30 3.49
N ASN A 331 22.72 -10.69 4.54
CA ASN A 331 22.66 -9.23 4.64
C ASN A 331 24.05 -8.61 4.86
N LEU A 332 24.94 -9.27 5.61
CA LEU A 332 26.31 -8.81 5.81
C LEU A 332 27.15 -8.83 4.54
N LEU A 333 26.92 -9.80 3.63
CA LEU A 333 27.52 -9.78 2.28
C LEU A 333 27.11 -8.52 1.50
N ARG A 334 25.83 -8.10 1.54
CA ARG A 334 25.38 -6.84 0.94
C ARG A 334 26.05 -5.64 1.59
N VAL A 335 26.09 -5.56 2.92
CA VAL A 335 26.72 -4.44 3.65
C VAL A 335 28.21 -4.32 3.34
N ALA A 336 28.95 -5.43 3.28
CA ALA A 336 30.37 -5.45 2.94
C ALA A 336 30.62 -5.01 1.48
N LEU A 337 29.76 -5.41 0.54
CA LEU A 337 29.88 -5.00 -0.86
C LEU A 337 29.52 -3.52 -1.07
N HIS A 338 28.43 -3.05 -0.44
CA HIS A 338 28.02 -1.64 -0.44
C HIS A 338 29.12 -0.72 0.13
N LYS A 339 29.84 -1.19 1.17
CA LYS A 339 31.03 -0.51 1.70
C LYS A 339 32.11 -0.35 0.63
N PHE A 340 32.48 -1.39 -0.12
CA PHE A 340 33.48 -1.25 -1.20
C PHE A 340 33.04 -0.26 -2.29
N HIS A 341 31.77 -0.29 -2.69
CA HIS A 341 31.21 0.61 -3.71
C HIS A 341 31.20 2.07 -3.25
N THR A 342 30.68 2.36 -2.05
CA THR A 342 30.71 3.71 -1.46
C THR A 342 32.12 4.20 -1.13
N GLY A 343 33.07 3.28 -0.92
CA GLY A 343 34.50 3.58 -0.81
C GLY A 343 35.24 3.77 -2.14
N GLY A 344 34.57 3.68 -3.29
CA GLY A 344 35.16 3.89 -4.61
C GLY A 344 36.19 2.82 -5.04
N SER A 345 36.20 1.65 -4.40
CA SER A 345 37.22 0.62 -4.62
C SER A 345 36.77 -0.42 -5.64
N SER A 346 37.55 -0.60 -6.72
CA SER A 346 37.29 -1.60 -7.79
C SER A 346 37.20 -3.05 -7.29
N LEU A 347 37.58 -3.30 -6.03
CA LEU A 347 37.31 -4.56 -5.33
C LEU A 347 35.81 -4.91 -5.25
N TRP A 348 34.88 -3.95 -5.38
CA TRP A 348 33.44 -4.29 -5.44
C TRP A 348 33.11 -5.13 -6.68
N ILE A 349 33.63 -4.77 -7.86
CA ILE A 349 33.41 -5.50 -9.12
C ILE A 349 33.97 -6.93 -9.04
N LYS A 350 35.15 -7.08 -8.44
CA LYS A 350 35.81 -8.37 -8.19
C LYS A 350 35.00 -9.29 -7.27
N ASN A 351 34.41 -8.74 -6.21
CA ASN A 351 33.67 -9.51 -5.19
C ASN A 351 32.18 -9.73 -5.53
N LEU A 352 31.59 -8.88 -6.37
CA LEU A 352 30.19 -8.93 -6.80
C LEU A 352 29.76 -10.34 -7.26
N PRO A 353 30.50 -11.09 -8.11
CA PRO A 353 30.13 -12.45 -8.49
C PRO A 353 30.05 -13.45 -7.33
N VAL A 354 30.94 -13.34 -6.33
CA VAL A 354 30.98 -14.26 -5.18
C VAL A 354 29.78 -14.04 -4.26
N VAL A 355 29.40 -12.77 -4.06
CA VAL A 355 28.18 -12.38 -3.35
C VAL A 355 26.94 -12.88 -4.12
N TRP A 356 26.91 -12.71 -5.44
CA TRP A 356 25.77 -13.15 -6.25
C TRP A 356 25.61 -14.66 -6.35
N GLU A 357 26.70 -15.42 -6.51
CA GLU A 357 26.66 -16.89 -6.60
C GLU A 357 26.16 -17.53 -5.29
N SER A 358 26.64 -17.04 -4.14
CA SER A 358 26.19 -17.52 -2.82
C SER A 358 24.73 -17.14 -2.52
N LEU A 359 24.32 -15.90 -2.79
CA LEU A 359 22.94 -15.46 -2.60
C LEU A 359 21.93 -16.08 -3.59
N ALA A 360 22.33 -16.33 -4.84
CA ALA A 360 21.47 -17.00 -5.83
C ALA A 360 21.14 -18.45 -5.42
N GLY A 361 22.05 -19.13 -4.71
CA GLY A 361 21.79 -20.46 -4.14
C GLY A 361 20.61 -20.47 -3.16
N LEU A 362 20.40 -19.39 -2.39
CA LEU A 362 19.30 -19.26 -1.43
C LEU A 362 17.91 -19.17 -2.09
N LEU A 363 17.83 -18.70 -3.35
CA LEU A 363 16.56 -18.61 -4.09
C LEU A 363 15.93 -20.00 -4.35
N VAL A 364 16.76 -21.05 -4.32
CA VAL A 364 16.37 -22.47 -4.48
C VAL A 364 15.81 -23.07 -3.17
N GLY A 365 15.97 -22.38 -2.04
CA GLY A 365 15.54 -22.84 -0.72
C GLY A 365 14.03 -22.67 -0.43
N GLU A 366 13.70 -22.77 0.86
CA GLU A 366 12.32 -22.60 1.36
C GLU A 366 11.75 -21.20 1.07
N ALA A 367 10.41 -21.09 1.04
CA ALA A 367 9.72 -19.88 0.60
C ALA A 367 10.14 -18.62 1.35
N ASP A 368 10.27 -18.68 2.69
CA ASP A 368 10.65 -17.53 3.52
C ASP A 368 12.13 -17.15 3.35
N ALA A 369 13.03 -18.13 3.22
CA ALA A 369 14.44 -17.89 2.95
C ALA A 369 14.65 -17.25 1.58
N ALA A 370 13.97 -17.78 0.55
CA ALA A 370 14.03 -17.24 -0.80
C ALA A 370 13.33 -15.88 -0.93
N LEU A 371 12.27 -15.62 -0.16
CA LEU A 371 11.66 -14.29 -0.03
C LEU A 371 12.69 -13.27 0.47
N GLN A 372 13.33 -13.54 1.61
CA GLN A 372 14.34 -12.66 2.20
C GLN A 372 15.56 -12.47 1.29
N ALA A 373 16.11 -13.56 0.73
CA ALA A 373 17.19 -13.51 -0.24
C ALA A 373 16.81 -12.69 -1.49
N SER A 374 15.56 -12.78 -1.95
CA SER A 374 15.06 -11.96 -3.05
C SER A 374 14.82 -10.49 -2.69
N SER A 375 14.81 -10.09 -1.41
CA SER A 375 14.90 -8.68 -1.04
C SER A 375 16.35 -8.23 -1.20
N ILE A 376 17.27 -8.89 -0.49
CA ILE A 376 18.71 -8.58 -0.48
C ILE A 376 19.28 -8.48 -1.91
N LEU A 377 18.87 -9.39 -2.81
CA LEU A 377 19.28 -9.35 -4.22
C LEU A 377 18.64 -8.21 -5.04
N LYS A 378 17.41 -7.78 -4.74
CA LYS A 378 16.81 -6.60 -5.39
C LYS A 378 17.44 -5.30 -4.89
N ASP A 379 17.70 -5.23 -3.60
CA ASP A 379 18.39 -4.12 -2.96
C ASP A 379 19.80 -3.99 -3.57
N LEU A 380 20.52 -5.10 -3.76
CA LEU A 380 21.79 -5.13 -4.51
C LEU A 380 21.68 -4.63 -5.97
N ILE A 381 20.66 -5.01 -6.75
CA ILE A 381 20.52 -4.46 -8.12
C ILE A 381 20.28 -2.94 -8.05
N ASN A 382 19.40 -2.48 -7.17
CA ASN A 382 19.04 -1.06 -7.05
C ASN A 382 20.13 -0.19 -6.41
N GLU A 383 21.05 -0.76 -5.64
CA GLU A 383 22.19 -0.05 -5.04
C GLU A 383 23.44 -0.05 -5.94
N GLN A 384 23.62 -1.03 -6.83
CA GLN A 384 24.89 -1.28 -7.53
C GLN A 384 24.80 -1.28 -9.06
N VAL A 385 23.59 -1.46 -9.63
CA VAL A 385 23.37 -1.56 -11.09
C VAL A 385 22.57 -0.35 -11.58
N ASN A 386 23.13 0.84 -11.32
CA ASN A 386 22.62 2.14 -11.73
C ASN A 386 23.47 2.74 -12.87
N GLU A 387 22.99 3.84 -13.46
CA GLU A 387 23.57 4.41 -14.68
C GLU A 387 24.99 4.96 -14.51
N GLU A 388 25.27 5.59 -13.38
CA GLU A 388 26.55 6.26 -13.10
C GLU A 388 27.71 5.27 -12.92
N THR A 389 27.43 3.99 -12.65
CA THR A 389 28.45 3.00 -12.30
C THR A 389 29.20 2.40 -13.51
N PHE A 390 28.71 2.59 -14.74
CA PHE A 390 29.21 1.88 -15.94
C PHE A 390 29.60 2.84 -17.08
N HIS A 391 30.54 3.74 -16.81
CA HIS A 391 31.17 4.59 -17.82
C HIS A 391 32.22 3.82 -18.64
N MET A 392 31.82 3.31 -19.81
CA MET A 392 32.76 2.84 -20.85
C MET A 392 32.96 3.95 -21.89
N GLU A 393 34.17 4.50 -22.01
CA GLU A 393 34.52 5.38 -23.12
C GLU A 393 34.56 4.60 -24.45
N SER A 394 34.04 5.20 -25.52
CA SER A 394 33.88 4.53 -26.81
C SER A 394 35.14 4.64 -27.67
N GLN A 395 35.95 3.57 -27.70
CA GLN A 395 36.93 3.32 -28.76
C GLN A 395 36.64 1.95 -29.42
N PRO A 396 36.20 1.91 -30.69
CA PRO A 396 36.03 0.67 -31.42
C PRO A 396 37.35 0.28 -32.10
N SER A 397 38.12 -0.60 -31.48
CA SER A 397 39.28 -1.27 -32.08
C SER A 397 38.98 -2.76 -32.27
N ASP A 398 39.04 -3.25 -33.51
CA ASP A 398 38.70 -4.64 -33.89
C ASP A 398 39.73 -5.72 -33.46
N ASP A 399 40.67 -5.38 -32.58
CA ASP A 399 41.54 -6.36 -31.92
C ASP A 399 40.82 -7.06 -30.77
N ILE A 400 41.24 -8.29 -30.44
CA ILE A 400 40.62 -9.13 -29.40
C ILE A 400 41.02 -8.60 -28.01
N SER A 401 40.38 -7.50 -27.58
CA SER A 401 40.58 -6.88 -26.27
C SER A 401 40.07 -7.77 -25.13
N GLU A 402 40.80 -7.80 -24.02
CA GLU A 402 40.43 -8.53 -22.80
C GLU A 402 39.01 -8.16 -22.33
N GLU A 403 38.22 -9.14 -21.89
CA GLU A 403 36.88 -8.85 -21.38
C GLU A 403 36.97 -7.99 -20.11
N SER A 404 36.48 -6.75 -20.20
CA SER A 404 36.30 -5.81 -19.08
C SER A 404 35.72 -6.52 -17.84
N LEU A 405 36.23 -6.24 -16.64
CA LEU A 405 35.85 -6.93 -15.40
C LEU A 405 34.34 -6.86 -15.14
N GLU A 406 33.69 -5.78 -15.56
CA GLU A 406 32.26 -5.51 -15.54
C GLU A 406 31.48 -6.55 -16.37
N THR A 407 31.95 -6.82 -17.59
CA THR A 407 31.38 -7.84 -18.49
C THR A 407 31.53 -9.24 -17.91
N ILE A 408 32.70 -9.57 -17.34
CA ILE A 408 32.94 -10.85 -16.66
C ILE A 408 32.00 -11.00 -15.46
N ALA A 409 31.80 -9.94 -14.67
CA ALA A 409 30.92 -9.95 -13.52
C ALA A 409 29.44 -10.14 -13.92
N ILE A 410 28.94 -9.39 -14.91
CA ILE A 410 27.58 -9.54 -15.45
C ILE A 410 27.36 -10.96 -16.01
N ARG A 411 28.35 -11.51 -16.72
CA ARG A 411 28.31 -12.90 -17.23
C ARG A 411 28.16 -13.91 -16.09
N ARG A 412 28.93 -13.79 -14.99
CA ARG A 412 28.82 -14.69 -13.83
C ARG A 412 27.48 -14.56 -13.10
N ILE A 413 26.97 -13.34 -12.92
CA ILE A 413 25.62 -13.09 -12.35
C ILE A 413 24.54 -13.81 -13.18
N CYS A 414 24.62 -13.74 -14.51
CA CYS A 414 23.67 -14.44 -15.38
C CYS A 414 23.76 -15.96 -15.23
N ILE A 415 24.98 -16.53 -15.18
CA ILE A 415 25.23 -17.97 -14.99
C ILE A 415 24.72 -18.44 -13.61
N ALA A 416 24.90 -17.65 -12.56
CA ALA A 416 24.41 -17.95 -11.22
C ALA A 416 22.87 -18.04 -11.19
N LEU A 417 22.17 -17.09 -11.82
CA LEU A 417 20.71 -17.09 -11.91
C LEU A 417 20.16 -18.18 -12.83
N GLU A 418 20.85 -18.50 -13.93
CA GLU A 418 20.51 -19.65 -14.79
C GLU A 418 20.71 -20.99 -14.06
N SER A 419 21.75 -21.09 -13.22
CA SER A 419 22.00 -22.24 -12.37
C SER A 419 20.92 -22.40 -11.30
N ALA A 420 20.50 -21.30 -10.65
CA ALA A 420 19.37 -21.32 -9.71
C ALA A 420 18.04 -21.71 -10.40
N LEU A 421 17.75 -21.16 -11.59
CA LEU A 421 16.61 -21.58 -12.41
C LEU A 421 16.67 -23.05 -12.84
N SER A 422 17.88 -23.61 -13.00
CA SER A 422 18.08 -25.01 -13.40
C SER A 422 18.13 -25.98 -12.22
N ALA A 423 18.35 -25.50 -11.00
CA ALA A 423 18.27 -26.27 -9.76
C ALA A 423 16.82 -26.38 -9.23
N HIS A 424 15.92 -25.48 -9.66
CA HIS A 424 14.48 -25.70 -9.54
C HIS A 424 14.01 -26.84 -10.46
N GLY A 425 12.96 -27.55 -10.03
CA GLY A 425 12.27 -28.57 -10.84
C GLY A 425 11.32 -27.95 -11.88
N GLU A 426 10.19 -28.62 -12.14
CA GLU A 426 9.19 -28.18 -13.14
C GLU A 426 8.59 -26.78 -12.87
N THR A 427 8.75 -26.23 -11.66
CA THR A 427 8.27 -24.90 -11.28
C THR A 427 9.36 -24.09 -10.55
N PRO A 428 9.95 -23.04 -11.15
CA PRO A 428 10.86 -22.13 -10.44
C PRO A 428 10.11 -21.20 -9.49
N ASN A 429 10.86 -20.67 -8.51
CA ASN A 429 10.32 -19.87 -7.43
C ASN A 429 9.88 -18.46 -7.90
N GLN A 430 8.70 -18.00 -7.47
CA GLN A 430 8.21 -16.64 -7.71
C GLN A 430 9.22 -15.56 -7.28
N HIS A 431 9.99 -15.83 -6.23
CA HIS A 431 11.00 -14.93 -5.69
C HIS A 431 12.20 -14.83 -6.63
N ALA A 432 12.69 -15.94 -7.19
CA ALA A 432 13.74 -15.96 -8.21
C ALA A 432 13.30 -15.22 -9.48
N LEU A 433 12.10 -15.52 -9.99
CA LEU A 433 11.50 -14.82 -11.15
C LEU A 433 11.41 -13.30 -10.91
N SER A 434 11.13 -12.86 -9.68
CA SER A 434 11.05 -11.43 -9.35
C SER A 434 12.41 -10.72 -9.30
N VAL A 435 13.51 -11.41 -8.98
CA VAL A 435 14.87 -10.86 -9.08
C VAL A 435 15.28 -10.74 -10.56
N ILE A 436 15.04 -11.80 -11.34
CA ILE A 436 15.36 -11.82 -12.77
C ILE A 436 14.56 -10.76 -13.54
N SER A 437 13.29 -10.55 -13.18
CA SER A 437 12.46 -9.47 -13.74
C SER A 437 13.09 -8.08 -13.51
N LEU A 438 13.62 -7.80 -12.32
CA LEU A 438 14.27 -6.52 -12.01
C LEU A 438 15.61 -6.39 -12.75
N LEU A 439 16.38 -7.47 -12.84
CA LEU A 439 17.66 -7.48 -13.55
C LEU A 439 17.48 -7.18 -15.05
N TYR A 440 16.44 -7.72 -15.69
CA TYR A 440 16.07 -7.36 -17.07
C TYR A 440 15.80 -5.86 -17.21
N LEU A 441 15.01 -5.26 -16.31
CA LEU A 441 14.61 -3.86 -16.39
C LEU A 441 15.78 -2.90 -16.12
N ASN A 442 16.61 -3.15 -15.11
CA ASN A 442 17.73 -2.25 -14.78
C ASN A 442 18.86 -2.34 -15.82
N LEU A 443 19.11 -3.50 -16.43
CA LEU A 443 20.08 -3.62 -17.56
C LEU A 443 19.53 -3.21 -18.94
N SER A 444 18.38 -2.53 -18.97
CA SER A 444 17.72 -2.05 -20.20
C SER A 444 17.06 -0.68 -20.11
N SER A 445 17.17 0.03 -18.98
CA SER A 445 16.61 1.38 -18.81
C SER A 445 16.99 2.26 -20.02
N PRO A 446 16.02 2.90 -20.72
CA PRO A 446 16.30 3.69 -21.91
C PRO A 446 17.14 4.95 -21.60
N LEU A 447 17.30 5.29 -20.33
CA LEU A 447 18.19 6.35 -19.87
C LEU A 447 19.68 5.96 -20.05
N ILE A 448 20.00 4.64 -20.00
CA ILE A 448 21.30 4.02 -20.36
C ILE A 448 21.63 4.18 -21.86
N SER A 449 20.80 4.84 -22.69
CA SER A 449 21.03 4.98 -24.14
C SER A 449 22.32 5.73 -24.54
N LYS A 450 23.13 6.25 -23.59
CA LYS A 450 24.50 6.75 -23.82
C LYS A 450 25.60 5.71 -23.60
N CYS A 451 25.37 4.62 -22.84
CA CYS A 451 26.36 3.56 -22.63
C CYS A 451 26.06 2.33 -23.51
N CYS A 452 27.06 1.87 -24.25
CA CYS A 452 26.92 0.78 -25.24
C CYS A 452 26.46 -0.57 -24.65
N VAL A 453 26.57 -0.76 -23.33
CA VAL A 453 26.17 -1.97 -22.59
C VAL A 453 24.70 -2.37 -22.83
N GLY A 454 23.78 -1.40 -22.96
CA GLY A 454 22.36 -1.68 -23.26
C GLY A 454 22.12 -2.36 -24.61
N LYS A 455 23.12 -2.36 -25.51
CA LYS A 455 23.09 -3.09 -26.79
C LYS A 455 23.78 -4.45 -26.74
N THR A 456 24.46 -4.82 -25.66
CA THR A 456 25.14 -6.12 -25.51
C THR A 456 24.64 -6.96 -24.34
N SER A 457 24.02 -6.36 -23.32
CA SER A 457 23.44 -7.05 -22.14
C SER A 457 22.52 -8.22 -22.51
N TYR A 458 21.72 -8.06 -23.58
CA TYR A 458 20.81 -9.10 -24.08
C TYR A 458 21.51 -10.39 -24.54
N ILE A 459 22.80 -10.34 -24.90
CA ILE A 459 23.57 -11.50 -25.35
C ILE A 459 23.78 -12.48 -24.19
N TYR A 460 24.16 -11.97 -23.01
CA TYR A 460 24.35 -12.76 -21.79
C TYR A 460 23.02 -13.28 -21.24
N MET A 461 21.96 -12.48 -21.33
CA MET A 461 20.61 -12.85 -20.88
C MET A 461 19.90 -13.88 -21.77
N ARG A 462 20.42 -14.18 -22.97
CA ARG A 462 19.80 -15.11 -23.92
C ARG A 462 19.60 -16.51 -23.33
N SER A 463 20.52 -17.00 -22.52
CA SER A 463 20.43 -18.35 -21.95
C SER A 463 19.33 -18.46 -20.87
N ILE A 464 19.25 -17.46 -19.97
CA ILE A 464 18.14 -17.29 -19.02
C ILE A 464 16.79 -17.25 -19.75
N LEU A 465 16.68 -16.47 -20.83
CA LEU A 465 15.46 -16.37 -21.63
C LEU A 465 15.07 -17.74 -22.22
N LEU A 466 16.01 -18.45 -22.85
CA LEU A 466 15.75 -19.77 -23.41
C LEU A 466 15.35 -20.81 -22.34
N LYS A 467 15.93 -20.73 -21.13
CA LYS A 467 15.53 -21.57 -20.00
C LYS A 467 14.11 -21.27 -19.51
N LEU A 468 13.72 -19.99 -19.40
CA LEU A 468 12.36 -19.57 -19.05
C LEU A 468 11.33 -20.01 -20.10
N VAL A 469 11.68 -19.92 -21.38
CA VAL A 469 10.87 -20.37 -22.52
C VAL A 469 10.68 -21.89 -22.52
N HIS A 470 11.75 -22.65 -22.24
CA HIS A 470 11.68 -24.10 -22.08
C HIS A 470 10.77 -24.52 -20.91
N LEU A 471 10.90 -23.86 -19.75
CA LEU A 471 10.03 -24.10 -18.59
C LEU A 471 8.56 -23.74 -18.87
N MET A 472 8.29 -22.65 -19.59
CA MET A 472 6.91 -22.33 -20.02
C MET A 472 6.31 -23.40 -20.93
N THR A 473 7.12 -23.96 -21.84
CA THR A 473 6.66 -24.95 -22.82
C THR A 473 6.51 -26.36 -22.21
N SER A 474 7.20 -26.67 -21.10
CA SER A 474 6.95 -27.89 -20.33
C SER A 474 5.78 -27.77 -19.34
N ALA A 475 5.46 -26.56 -18.87
CA ALA A 475 4.50 -26.28 -17.80
C ALA A 475 3.03 -26.09 -18.26
N GLU A 476 2.63 -26.52 -19.45
CA GLU A 476 1.28 -26.33 -20.06
C GLU A 476 0.08 -26.97 -19.30
N ARG A 477 0.23 -27.34 -18.01
CA ARG A 477 -0.78 -28.04 -17.20
C ARG A 477 -1.24 -27.29 -15.95
N GLY A 478 -0.70 -26.10 -15.63
CA GLY A 478 -0.96 -25.40 -14.36
C GLY A 478 -1.34 -23.92 -14.51
N PRO A 479 -2.58 -23.49 -14.17
CA PRO A 479 -3.07 -22.13 -14.46
C PRO A 479 -2.59 -21.03 -13.49
N SER A 480 -2.03 -21.37 -12.33
CA SER A 480 -1.53 -20.39 -11.34
C SER A 480 -0.05 -20.03 -11.51
N ILE A 481 0.73 -20.93 -12.11
CA ILE A 481 2.19 -20.80 -12.26
C ILE A 481 2.56 -19.79 -13.37
N THR A 482 1.68 -19.65 -14.36
CA THR A 482 1.88 -18.83 -15.57
C THR A 482 2.11 -17.34 -15.28
N GLY A 483 1.38 -16.73 -14.33
CA GLY A 483 1.37 -15.27 -14.16
C GLY A 483 2.75 -14.66 -13.83
N HIS A 484 3.52 -15.28 -12.93
CA HIS A 484 4.86 -14.80 -12.58
C HIS A 484 5.89 -15.06 -13.69
N HIS A 485 5.74 -16.17 -14.43
CA HIS A 485 6.58 -16.47 -15.60
C HIS A 485 6.32 -15.49 -16.75
N GLN A 486 5.04 -15.25 -17.07
CA GLN A 486 4.61 -14.28 -18.08
C GLN A 486 5.11 -12.87 -17.75
N ARG A 487 5.13 -12.47 -16.47
CA ARG A 487 5.71 -11.19 -16.03
C ARG A 487 7.24 -11.15 -16.16
N CYS A 488 7.94 -12.25 -15.91
CA CYS A 488 9.39 -12.33 -16.08
C CYS A 488 9.78 -12.23 -17.57
N ILE A 489 9.12 -13.01 -18.44
CA ILE A 489 9.30 -12.94 -19.89
C ILE A 489 8.85 -11.59 -20.44
N GLY A 490 7.77 -11.01 -19.91
CA GLY A 490 7.32 -9.66 -20.22
C GLY A 490 8.34 -8.58 -19.85
N SER A 491 9.05 -8.74 -18.73
CA SER A 491 10.16 -7.86 -18.36
C SER A 491 11.32 -7.99 -19.35
N ALA A 492 11.58 -9.19 -19.87
CA ALA A 492 12.54 -9.40 -20.97
C ALA A 492 12.06 -8.83 -22.32
N VAL A 493 10.74 -8.79 -22.60
CA VAL A 493 10.16 -8.13 -23.78
C VAL A 493 10.38 -6.62 -23.72
N ILE A 494 10.13 -5.98 -22.56
CA ILE A 494 10.44 -4.56 -22.32
C ILE A 494 11.94 -4.32 -22.53
N ALA A 495 12.77 -5.19 -21.96
CA ALA A 495 14.23 -5.00 -21.92
C ALA A 495 14.93 -5.18 -23.27
N MET A 496 14.50 -6.15 -24.07
CA MET A 496 15.16 -6.53 -25.32
C MET A 496 14.46 -5.98 -26.57
N GLY A 497 13.21 -5.55 -26.44
CA GLY A 497 12.31 -5.23 -27.54
C GLY A 497 11.73 -6.49 -28.21
N PRO A 498 10.51 -6.41 -28.81
CA PRO A 498 9.88 -7.55 -29.46
C PRO A 498 10.70 -8.10 -30.63
N GLU A 499 11.41 -7.23 -31.35
CA GLU A 499 12.24 -7.58 -32.51
C GLU A 499 13.35 -8.59 -32.15
N LYS A 500 14.09 -8.34 -31.06
CA LYS A 500 15.13 -9.28 -30.57
C LYS A 500 14.52 -10.50 -29.88
N MET A 501 13.39 -10.33 -29.19
CA MET A 501 12.66 -11.45 -28.58
C MET A 501 12.25 -12.47 -29.64
N LEU A 502 11.61 -12.02 -30.72
CA LEU A 502 11.10 -12.86 -31.80
C LEU A 502 12.21 -13.42 -32.71
N SER A 503 13.39 -12.80 -32.75
CA SER A 503 14.56 -13.41 -33.43
C SER A 503 15.19 -14.58 -32.64
N ILE A 504 14.94 -14.65 -31.33
CA ILE A 504 15.38 -15.77 -30.47
C ILE A 504 14.25 -16.81 -30.32
N VAL A 505 13.00 -16.36 -30.24
CA VAL A 505 11.79 -17.17 -30.01
C VAL A 505 10.71 -16.81 -31.05
N PRO A 506 10.84 -17.26 -32.31
CA PRO A 506 9.89 -16.90 -33.36
C PRO A 506 8.52 -17.54 -33.12
N ILE A 507 7.47 -16.83 -33.52
CA ILE A 507 6.09 -17.36 -33.61
C ILE A 507 5.92 -17.98 -34.99
N SER A 508 6.28 -19.26 -35.11
CA SER A 508 6.26 -19.98 -36.39
C SER A 508 4.91 -20.65 -36.65
N LEU A 509 4.33 -20.38 -37.81
CA LEU A 509 3.20 -21.13 -38.37
C LEU A 509 3.74 -22.11 -39.40
N HIS A 510 3.58 -23.42 -39.17
CA HIS A 510 4.04 -24.46 -40.07
C HIS A 510 2.88 -24.88 -40.99
N PRO A 511 2.91 -24.56 -42.30
CA PRO A 511 1.78 -24.81 -43.20
C PRO A 511 1.49 -26.31 -43.36
N ASP A 512 2.53 -27.14 -43.49
CA ASP A 512 2.40 -28.58 -43.81
C ASP A 512 1.70 -29.39 -42.71
N ASN A 513 1.82 -28.93 -41.45
CA ASN A 513 1.23 -29.57 -40.27
C ASN A 513 0.09 -28.73 -39.65
N PHE A 514 -0.20 -27.55 -40.21
CA PHE A 514 -1.06 -26.51 -39.65
C PHE A 514 -0.83 -26.19 -38.16
N SER A 515 0.41 -26.36 -37.69
CA SER A 515 0.79 -26.21 -36.28
C SER A 515 1.42 -24.85 -36.00
N SER A 516 1.14 -24.30 -34.83
CA SER A 516 1.55 -22.94 -34.43
C SER A 516 2.43 -22.97 -33.17
N SER A 517 3.71 -22.63 -33.34
CA SER A 517 4.71 -22.61 -32.26
C SER A 517 4.69 -21.28 -31.50
N ASN A 518 4.92 -21.34 -30.18
CA ASN A 518 5.09 -20.17 -29.29
C ASN A 518 3.92 -19.17 -29.22
N VAL A 519 2.70 -19.54 -29.63
CA VAL A 519 1.53 -18.62 -29.61
C VAL A 519 1.19 -18.10 -28.21
N TRP A 520 1.56 -18.81 -27.14
CA TRP A 520 1.44 -18.34 -25.76
C TRP A 520 2.21 -17.02 -25.48
N LEU A 521 3.14 -16.63 -26.35
CA LEU A 521 3.86 -15.36 -26.31
C LEU A 521 2.97 -14.16 -26.73
N VAL A 522 1.92 -14.37 -27.54
CA VAL A 522 1.07 -13.27 -28.07
C VAL A 522 0.38 -12.45 -26.95
N PRO A 523 -0.24 -13.04 -25.91
CA PRO A 523 -0.73 -12.28 -24.76
C PRO A 523 0.36 -11.50 -24.02
N ILE A 524 1.58 -12.04 -23.93
CA ILE A 524 2.71 -11.36 -23.28
C ILE A 524 3.14 -10.15 -24.12
N LEU A 525 3.25 -10.28 -25.44
CA LEU A 525 3.58 -9.16 -26.33
C LEU A 525 2.52 -8.05 -26.25
N ARG A 526 1.24 -8.42 -26.23
CA ARG A 526 0.12 -7.46 -26.08
C ARG A 526 0.26 -6.63 -24.81
N ASP A 527 0.67 -7.24 -23.71
CA ASP A 527 0.66 -6.60 -22.39
C ASP A 527 2.00 -5.93 -22.02
N TYR A 528 3.12 -6.35 -22.63
CA TYR A 528 4.47 -5.89 -22.27
C TYR A 528 5.29 -5.24 -23.40
N VAL A 529 4.84 -5.18 -24.66
CA VAL A 529 5.56 -4.40 -25.69
C VAL A 529 5.47 -2.89 -25.41
N VAL A 530 6.64 -2.25 -25.48
CA VAL A 530 6.93 -0.81 -25.40
C VAL A 530 8.17 -0.53 -26.27
N GLY A 531 8.27 0.65 -26.90
CA GLY A 531 9.50 1.13 -27.57
C GLY A 531 9.80 0.56 -28.96
N SER A 532 8.91 -0.28 -29.49
CA SER A 532 9.07 -1.01 -30.76
C SER A 532 8.95 -0.15 -32.02
N SER A 533 9.48 -0.67 -33.13
CA SER A 533 9.20 -0.15 -34.47
C SER A 533 7.78 -0.51 -34.95
N LEU A 534 7.10 0.45 -35.59
CA LEU A 534 5.86 0.24 -36.35
C LEU A 534 6.14 -0.42 -37.70
N GLU A 535 7.30 -0.16 -38.31
CA GLU A 535 7.79 -0.88 -39.51
C GLU A 535 7.78 -2.40 -39.28
N TYR A 536 8.34 -2.86 -38.15
CA TYR A 536 8.33 -4.29 -37.80
C TYR A 536 6.92 -4.88 -37.61
N TYR A 537 5.97 -4.12 -37.07
CA TYR A 537 4.57 -4.56 -37.01
C TYR A 537 3.99 -4.74 -38.42
N MET A 538 4.20 -3.77 -39.31
CA MET A 538 3.67 -3.79 -40.68
C MET A 538 4.33 -4.85 -41.57
N ASP A 539 5.64 -5.09 -41.41
CA ASP A 539 6.44 -5.90 -42.34
C ASP A 539 6.76 -7.31 -41.82
N TYR A 540 6.48 -7.62 -40.53
CA TYR A 540 6.58 -8.98 -39.97
C TYR A 540 5.26 -9.49 -39.34
N ILE A 541 4.64 -8.74 -38.42
CA ILE A 541 3.45 -9.21 -37.68
C ILE A 541 2.21 -9.29 -38.57
N VAL A 542 1.97 -8.27 -39.41
CA VAL A 542 0.80 -8.24 -40.32
C VAL A 542 0.88 -9.33 -41.40
N PRO A 543 2.03 -9.59 -42.06
CA PRO A 543 2.19 -10.75 -42.93
C PRO A 543 1.94 -12.10 -42.24
N LEU A 544 2.41 -12.28 -40.99
CA LEU A 544 2.15 -13.51 -40.21
C LEU A 544 0.66 -13.73 -39.92
N ALA A 545 -0.06 -12.66 -39.57
CA ALA A 545 -1.51 -12.68 -39.39
C ALA A 545 -2.26 -12.95 -40.72
N ASN A 546 -1.79 -12.34 -41.82
CA ASN A 546 -2.34 -12.60 -43.15
C ASN A 546 -2.14 -14.07 -43.56
N LEU A 547 -0.97 -14.67 -43.33
CA LEU A 547 -0.67 -16.08 -43.60
C LEU A 547 -1.60 -17.02 -42.82
N SER A 548 -1.82 -16.80 -41.52
CA SER A 548 -2.82 -17.58 -40.76
C SER A 548 -4.23 -17.43 -41.32
N SER A 549 -4.62 -16.24 -41.80
CA SER A 549 -5.92 -16.03 -42.44
C SER A 549 -6.08 -16.74 -43.80
N VAL A 550 -4.97 -16.94 -44.54
CA VAL A 550 -4.94 -17.71 -45.81
C VAL A 550 -5.03 -19.21 -45.54
N LEU A 551 -4.31 -19.75 -44.55
CA LEU A 551 -4.42 -21.15 -44.14
C LEU A 551 -5.85 -21.50 -43.66
N VAL A 552 -6.61 -20.53 -43.15
CA VAL A 552 -8.05 -20.66 -42.80
C VAL A 552 -8.99 -20.72 -44.02
N LEU A 553 -8.51 -20.38 -45.22
CA LEU A 553 -9.23 -20.62 -46.48
C LEU A 553 -9.02 -22.04 -46.99
N GLU A 554 -7.82 -22.59 -46.81
CA GLU A 554 -7.49 -23.98 -47.16
C GLU A 554 -8.13 -24.97 -46.16
N VAL A 555 -7.94 -24.73 -44.86
CA VAL A 555 -8.55 -25.50 -43.77
C VAL A 555 -9.95 -24.95 -43.49
N PHE A 556 -10.94 -25.42 -44.26
CA PHE A 556 -12.40 -25.17 -44.10
C PHE A 556 -12.79 -24.47 -42.78
N LYS A 557 -13.21 -23.19 -42.87
CA LYS A 557 -13.57 -22.27 -41.75
C LYS A 557 -14.49 -22.79 -40.63
N LYS A 558 -15.10 -23.97 -40.79
CA LYS A 558 -15.97 -24.63 -39.79
C LYS A 558 -15.28 -25.69 -38.95
N SER A 559 -14.07 -26.11 -39.34
CA SER A 559 -13.21 -27.03 -38.58
C SER A 559 -12.80 -26.43 -37.21
N VAL A 560 -12.25 -27.26 -36.32
CA VAL A 560 -11.71 -26.78 -35.03
C VAL A 560 -10.44 -25.97 -35.29
N LEU A 561 -9.49 -26.57 -36.01
CA LEU A 561 -8.20 -25.96 -36.35
C LEU A 561 -8.34 -24.66 -37.17
N GLY A 562 -9.29 -24.59 -38.11
CA GLY A 562 -9.59 -23.37 -38.86
C GLY A 562 -10.23 -22.25 -38.02
N LYS A 563 -10.70 -22.53 -36.80
CA LYS A 563 -11.09 -21.50 -35.82
C LYS A 563 -9.92 -21.10 -34.92
N GLU A 564 -9.04 -22.04 -34.58
CA GLU A 564 -7.83 -21.78 -33.79
C GLU A 564 -6.87 -20.87 -34.55
N LEU A 565 -6.56 -21.20 -35.82
CA LEU A 565 -5.78 -20.33 -36.72
C LEU A 565 -6.43 -18.95 -36.93
N LEU A 566 -7.76 -18.86 -37.01
CA LEU A 566 -8.47 -17.58 -37.13
C LEU A 566 -8.38 -16.76 -35.84
N GLY A 567 -8.43 -17.42 -34.68
CA GLY A 567 -8.15 -16.80 -33.37
C GLY A 567 -6.74 -16.22 -33.32
N HIS A 568 -5.74 -16.99 -33.78
CA HIS A 568 -4.35 -16.54 -33.83
C HIS A 568 -4.16 -15.35 -34.79
N ALA A 569 -4.80 -15.36 -35.97
CA ALA A 569 -4.81 -14.21 -36.88
C ALA A 569 -5.38 -12.95 -36.20
N HIS A 570 -6.52 -13.08 -35.52
CA HIS A 570 -7.14 -11.98 -34.78
C HIS A 570 -6.26 -11.49 -33.62
N ASP A 571 -5.63 -12.39 -32.87
CA ASP A 571 -4.81 -12.02 -31.71
C ASP A 571 -3.46 -11.41 -32.10
N LEU A 572 -2.90 -11.76 -33.27
CA LEU A 572 -1.75 -11.08 -33.87
C LEU A 572 -2.12 -9.67 -34.35
N TRP A 573 -3.25 -9.47 -35.04
CA TRP A 573 -3.70 -8.12 -35.42
C TRP A 573 -3.98 -7.24 -34.19
N LYS A 574 -4.52 -7.81 -33.10
CA LYS A 574 -4.71 -7.13 -31.80
C LYS A 574 -3.41 -6.69 -31.09
N LEU A 575 -2.22 -7.04 -31.59
CA LEU A 575 -0.96 -6.50 -31.07
C LEU A 575 -0.74 -5.03 -31.43
N LEU A 576 -1.47 -4.48 -32.41
CA LEU A 576 -1.33 -3.09 -32.88
C LEU A 576 -1.21 -2.05 -31.73
N PRO A 577 -2.11 -1.99 -30.72
CA PRO A 577 -2.04 -0.96 -29.68
C PRO A 577 -0.83 -1.13 -28.75
N ALA A 578 -0.24 -2.32 -28.69
CA ALA A 578 0.98 -2.58 -27.93
C ALA A 578 2.21 -2.05 -28.68
N PHE A 579 2.30 -2.30 -30.00
CA PHE A 579 3.36 -1.75 -30.85
C PHE A 579 3.32 -0.22 -30.96
N CYS A 580 2.16 0.40 -30.73
CA CYS A 580 2.02 1.86 -30.65
C CYS A 580 2.56 2.49 -29.35
N ARG A 581 2.92 1.73 -28.31
CA ARG A 581 3.39 2.28 -27.03
C ARG A 581 4.83 2.76 -27.14
N GLY A 582 5.05 4.08 -27.17
CA GLY A 582 6.38 4.69 -27.26
C GLY A 582 7.12 4.39 -28.56
N SER A 583 6.40 4.20 -29.67
CA SER A 583 6.97 3.75 -30.96
C SER A 583 8.05 4.68 -31.53
N SER A 584 9.20 4.11 -31.85
CA SER A 584 10.47 4.81 -32.13
C SER A 584 10.56 5.46 -33.52
N ASP A 585 9.68 5.08 -34.45
CA ASP A 585 9.67 5.43 -35.87
C ASP A 585 8.37 6.12 -36.34
N THR A 586 7.54 6.55 -35.38
CA THR A 586 6.20 7.11 -35.62
C THR A 586 6.21 8.26 -36.64
N ASP A 587 7.21 9.15 -36.59
CA ASP A 587 7.32 10.30 -37.50
C ASP A 587 7.61 9.92 -38.97
N LYS A 588 8.15 8.73 -39.20
CA LYS A 588 8.45 8.19 -40.54
C LYS A 588 7.33 7.28 -41.05
N GLN A 589 6.86 6.37 -40.20
CA GLN A 589 6.05 5.23 -40.63
C GLN A 589 4.54 5.47 -40.52
N PHE A 590 4.07 6.52 -39.83
CA PHE A 590 2.62 6.71 -39.61
C PHE A 590 1.80 6.80 -40.89
N ARG A 591 2.33 7.35 -42.01
CA ARG A 591 1.58 7.39 -43.28
C ARG A 591 1.30 6.00 -43.86
N ARG A 592 2.27 5.07 -43.77
CA ARG A 592 2.05 3.66 -44.16
C ARG A 592 1.03 3.00 -43.24
N LEU A 593 1.13 3.29 -41.93
CA LEU A 593 0.18 2.80 -40.95
C LEU A 593 -1.25 3.32 -41.20
N ALA A 594 -1.45 4.61 -41.47
CA ALA A 594 -2.76 5.21 -41.70
C ALA A 594 -3.53 4.56 -42.87
N VAL A 595 -2.83 4.17 -43.94
CA VAL A 595 -3.41 3.39 -45.04
C VAL A 595 -3.83 2.00 -44.56
N LEU A 596 -2.99 1.30 -43.79
CA LEU A 596 -3.33 -0.01 -43.20
C LEU A 596 -4.52 0.09 -42.22
N LEU A 597 -4.58 1.13 -41.38
CA LEU A 597 -5.69 1.37 -40.45
C LEU A 597 -6.99 1.63 -41.20
N THR A 598 -6.95 2.45 -42.25
CA THR A 598 -8.09 2.69 -43.16
C THR A 598 -8.59 1.38 -43.76
N ASP A 599 -7.68 0.51 -44.18
CA ASP A 599 -7.99 -0.80 -44.75
C ASP A 599 -8.61 -1.75 -43.70
N PHE A 600 -8.10 -1.76 -42.47
CA PHE A 600 -8.66 -2.53 -41.36
C PHE A 600 -10.05 -2.03 -40.94
N LEU A 601 -10.26 -0.71 -40.83
CA LEU A 601 -11.54 -0.11 -40.51
C LEU A 601 -12.61 -0.46 -41.56
N LYS A 602 -12.25 -0.49 -42.84
CA LYS A 602 -13.17 -0.83 -43.95
C LYS A 602 -13.41 -2.34 -44.10
N LYS A 603 -12.45 -3.20 -43.73
CA LYS A 603 -12.52 -4.66 -43.96
C LYS A 603 -12.94 -5.48 -42.74
N TYR A 604 -12.68 -5.00 -41.52
CA TYR A 604 -12.76 -5.80 -40.29
C TYR A 604 -13.42 -5.04 -39.13
N SER A 605 -14.72 -5.25 -38.91
CA SER A 605 -15.44 -4.60 -37.80
C SER A 605 -14.90 -4.91 -36.41
N PHE A 606 -14.31 -6.10 -36.20
CA PHE A 606 -13.66 -6.44 -34.91
C PHE A 606 -12.37 -5.65 -34.65
N MET A 607 -11.82 -4.94 -35.66
CA MET A 607 -10.65 -4.08 -35.51
C MET A 607 -11.01 -2.65 -35.12
N HIS A 608 -12.29 -2.24 -35.15
CA HIS A 608 -12.70 -0.86 -34.86
C HIS A 608 -12.24 -0.38 -33.47
N GLU A 609 -12.49 -1.19 -32.43
CA GLU A 609 -12.03 -0.95 -31.06
C GLU A 609 -10.49 -0.92 -30.94
N ILE A 610 -9.82 -1.81 -31.67
CA ILE A 610 -8.34 -1.96 -31.65
C ILE A 610 -7.65 -0.76 -32.30
N VAL A 611 -8.16 -0.31 -33.45
CA VAL A 611 -7.65 0.87 -34.17
C VAL A 611 -7.92 2.15 -33.38
N ALA A 612 -9.12 2.29 -32.81
CA ALA A 612 -9.44 3.42 -31.93
C ALA A 612 -8.50 3.50 -30.71
N LEU A 613 -8.25 2.36 -30.04
CA LEU A 613 -7.32 2.28 -28.91
C LEU A 613 -5.87 2.60 -29.33
N ALA A 614 -5.42 2.11 -30.48
CA ALA A 614 -4.08 2.38 -31.01
C ALA A 614 -3.88 3.88 -31.30
N LEU A 615 -4.84 4.53 -31.98
CA LEU A 615 -4.81 5.97 -32.25
C LEU A 615 -4.84 6.79 -30.95
N LYS A 616 -5.69 6.42 -29.98
CA LYS A 616 -5.74 7.03 -28.64
C LYS A 616 -4.39 6.95 -27.92
N ILE A 617 -3.67 5.84 -28.02
CA ILE A 617 -2.31 5.68 -27.46
C ILE A 617 -1.32 6.60 -28.20
N LEU A 618 -1.31 6.57 -29.54
CA LEU A 618 -0.41 7.38 -30.36
C LEU A 618 -0.55 8.89 -30.11
N VAL A 619 -1.78 9.40 -29.98
CA VAL A 619 -2.00 10.82 -29.66
C VAL A 619 -1.57 11.12 -28.22
N ASN A 620 -2.17 10.45 -27.22
CA ASN A 620 -2.05 10.85 -25.82
C ASN A 620 -0.62 10.76 -25.27
N GLN A 621 0.20 9.81 -25.73
CA GLN A 621 1.59 9.73 -25.31
C GLN A 621 2.45 10.88 -25.85
N ASN A 622 2.09 11.45 -27.00
CA ASN A 622 2.83 12.57 -27.60
C ASN A 622 2.29 13.93 -27.12
N THR A 623 0.97 14.09 -26.92
CA THR A 623 0.39 15.33 -26.39
C THR A 623 0.75 15.55 -24.91
N SER A 624 0.76 14.51 -24.08
CA SER A 624 1.16 14.63 -22.67
C SER A 624 2.62 15.06 -22.47
N VAL A 625 3.55 14.57 -23.31
CA VAL A 625 4.96 15.00 -23.33
C VAL A 625 5.11 16.48 -23.70
N LEU A 626 4.24 17.00 -24.58
CA LEU A 626 4.20 18.42 -24.96
C LEU A 626 3.50 19.31 -23.92
N GLY A 627 2.52 18.77 -23.19
CA GLY A 627 1.83 19.46 -22.09
C GLY A 627 2.63 19.56 -20.79
N SER A 628 3.62 18.68 -20.59
CA SER A 628 4.45 18.65 -19.39
C SER A 628 5.36 19.88 -19.27
N ARG A 629 5.06 20.75 -18.30
CA ARG A 629 5.87 21.95 -17.96
C ARG A 629 6.98 21.68 -16.93
N VAL A 630 7.46 20.43 -16.84
CA VAL A 630 8.58 20.07 -15.96
C VAL A 630 9.88 20.74 -16.43
N VAL A 631 10.85 20.88 -15.51
CA VAL A 631 12.13 21.59 -15.72
C VAL A 631 12.87 21.07 -16.97
N LYS A 632 13.53 21.99 -17.69
CA LYS A 632 14.19 21.74 -18.97
C LYS A 632 15.56 21.06 -18.79
N ASP A 633 15.56 19.80 -18.39
CA ASP A 633 16.73 18.95 -18.56
C ASP A 633 17.00 18.69 -20.06
N LEU A 634 18.25 18.38 -20.38
CA LEU A 634 18.71 18.26 -21.78
C LEU A 634 17.95 17.16 -22.54
N ASP A 635 17.62 16.06 -21.86
CA ASP A 635 16.94 14.91 -22.45
C ASP A 635 15.40 15.12 -22.52
N THR A 636 14.80 15.97 -21.68
CA THR A 636 13.41 16.44 -21.84
C THR A 636 13.22 17.16 -23.19
N CYS A 637 14.23 17.93 -23.60
CA CYS A 637 14.24 18.67 -24.86
C CYS A 637 14.29 17.75 -26.10
N THR A 638 14.94 16.58 -26.02
CA THR A 638 14.98 15.61 -27.14
C THR A 638 13.68 14.82 -27.26
N MET A 639 13.05 14.48 -26.11
CA MET A 639 11.72 13.87 -26.08
C MET A 639 10.65 14.81 -26.67
N GLN A 640 10.60 16.08 -26.25
CA GLN A 640 9.65 17.06 -26.80
C GLN A 640 9.82 17.30 -28.31
N LYS A 641 11.07 17.35 -28.82
CA LYS A 641 11.35 17.43 -30.26
C LYS A 641 10.84 16.21 -31.03
N THR A 642 10.89 15.03 -30.44
CA THR A 642 10.39 13.79 -31.07
C THR A 642 8.87 13.71 -31.02
N ALA A 643 8.25 14.05 -29.88
CA ALA A 643 6.80 14.19 -29.78
C ALA A 643 6.23 15.20 -30.79
N SER A 644 6.90 16.35 -30.99
CA SER A 644 6.49 17.33 -32.00
C SER A 644 6.56 16.80 -33.44
N ARG A 645 7.57 15.97 -33.78
CA ARG A 645 7.64 15.29 -35.09
C ARG A 645 6.52 14.26 -35.25
N ASN A 646 6.27 13.47 -34.21
CA ASN A 646 5.21 12.46 -34.20
C ASN A 646 3.82 13.11 -34.42
N ILE A 647 3.49 14.20 -33.70
CA ILE A 647 2.22 14.93 -33.87
C ILE A 647 2.08 15.48 -35.30
N LYS A 648 3.15 16.01 -35.90
CA LYS A 648 3.11 16.49 -37.30
C LYS A 648 2.83 15.37 -38.30
N ALA A 649 3.43 14.19 -38.10
CA ALA A 649 3.15 13.02 -38.93
C ALA A 649 1.69 12.54 -38.76
N LEU A 650 1.21 12.47 -37.51
CA LEU A 650 -0.17 12.11 -37.15
C LEU A 650 -1.18 13.08 -37.81
N SER A 651 -0.96 14.39 -37.68
CA SER A 651 -1.81 15.43 -38.28
C SER A 651 -1.97 15.25 -39.79
N SER A 652 -0.88 14.90 -40.50
CA SER A 652 -0.86 14.78 -41.97
C SER A 652 -1.71 13.66 -42.58
N SER A 653 -2.33 12.80 -41.76
CA SER A 653 -3.35 11.84 -42.18
C SER A 653 -4.52 11.77 -41.18
N SER A 654 -4.67 12.80 -40.34
CA SER A 654 -5.69 12.84 -39.28
C SER A 654 -7.09 13.09 -39.85
N THR A 655 -7.23 13.93 -40.89
CA THR A 655 -8.51 14.28 -41.53
C THR A 655 -9.23 13.07 -42.13
N GLU A 656 -8.52 12.26 -42.92
CA GLU A 656 -9.07 11.04 -43.56
C GLU A 656 -9.52 10.01 -42.50
N LEU A 657 -8.74 9.84 -41.43
CA LEU A 657 -9.06 8.93 -40.33
C LEU A 657 -10.21 9.47 -39.46
N LEU A 658 -10.26 10.79 -39.23
CA LEU A 658 -11.30 11.46 -38.46
C LEU A 658 -12.66 11.32 -39.15
N GLN A 659 -12.74 11.59 -40.46
CA GLN A 659 -13.97 11.40 -41.23
C GLN A 659 -14.42 9.94 -41.20
N LEU A 660 -13.51 8.99 -41.48
CA LEU A 660 -13.84 7.56 -41.50
C LEU A 660 -14.32 7.03 -40.14
N LEU A 661 -13.76 7.54 -39.03
CA LEU A 661 -14.21 7.18 -37.68
C LEU A 661 -15.52 7.88 -37.29
N LEU A 662 -15.79 9.08 -37.81
CA LEU A 662 -17.06 9.79 -37.63
C LEU A 662 -18.21 9.11 -38.40
N ASP A 663 -17.99 8.75 -39.67
CA ASP A 663 -18.96 7.99 -40.48
C ASP A 663 -19.30 6.65 -39.77
N LEU A 664 -18.27 5.91 -39.33
CA LEU A 664 -18.44 4.68 -38.54
C LEU A 664 -19.14 4.93 -37.18
N PHE A 665 -18.96 6.09 -36.57
CA PHE A 665 -19.64 6.44 -35.30
C PHE A 665 -21.14 6.65 -35.51
N VAL A 666 -21.53 7.40 -36.55
CA VAL A 666 -22.91 7.65 -36.95
C VAL A 666 -23.64 6.33 -37.25
N ASP A 667 -23.03 5.46 -38.07
CA ASP A 667 -23.56 4.13 -38.41
C ASP A 667 -23.59 3.13 -37.22
N SER A 668 -22.82 3.38 -36.16
CA SER A 668 -22.69 2.44 -35.04
C SER A 668 -23.84 2.50 -34.04
N ILE A 669 -24.11 1.34 -33.43
CA ILE A 669 -25.06 1.17 -32.32
C ILE A 669 -24.49 1.88 -31.07
N PRO A 670 -25.30 2.55 -30.22
CA PRO A 670 -24.81 3.25 -29.03
C PRO A 670 -23.90 2.44 -28.09
N ALA A 671 -24.12 1.13 -27.97
CA ALA A 671 -23.27 0.23 -27.17
C ALA A 671 -21.82 0.10 -27.69
N THR A 672 -21.55 0.46 -28.95
CA THR A 672 -20.22 0.44 -29.59
C THR A 672 -19.59 1.84 -29.75
N ARG A 673 -20.31 2.91 -29.41
CA ARG A 673 -19.84 4.30 -29.58
C ARG A 673 -18.75 4.73 -28.61
N SER A 674 -18.66 4.10 -27.44
CA SER A 674 -17.80 4.53 -26.33
C SER A 674 -16.30 4.52 -26.65
N TYR A 675 -15.79 3.53 -27.39
CA TYR A 675 -14.38 3.49 -27.78
C TYR A 675 -14.06 4.43 -28.95
N LEU A 676 -15.06 4.77 -29.78
CA LEU A 676 -14.93 5.73 -30.88
C LEU A 676 -14.91 7.18 -30.36
N LYS A 677 -15.77 7.54 -29.38
CA LYS A 677 -15.81 8.87 -28.72
C LYS A 677 -14.40 9.38 -28.39
N ASP A 678 -13.64 8.58 -27.65
CA ASP A 678 -12.29 8.96 -27.20
C ASP A 678 -11.29 9.12 -28.35
N ALA A 679 -11.35 8.26 -29.36
CA ALA A 679 -10.42 8.28 -30.49
C ALA A 679 -10.71 9.45 -31.46
N ILE A 680 -11.99 9.78 -31.67
CA ILE A 680 -12.43 10.93 -32.47
C ILE A 680 -11.98 12.23 -31.79
N GLY A 681 -12.18 12.37 -30.47
CA GLY A 681 -11.70 13.54 -29.72
C GLY A 681 -10.18 13.69 -29.76
N CYS A 682 -9.44 12.58 -29.57
CA CYS A 682 -7.98 12.57 -29.70
C CYS A 682 -7.52 13.04 -31.10
N LEU A 683 -8.15 12.56 -32.19
CA LEU A 683 -7.81 13.03 -33.53
C LEU A 683 -8.19 14.50 -33.75
N ALA A 684 -9.40 14.92 -33.37
CA ALA A 684 -9.87 16.30 -33.50
C ALA A 684 -8.93 17.30 -32.78
N SER A 685 -8.31 16.89 -31.66
CA SER A 685 -7.32 17.70 -30.92
C SER A 685 -5.99 17.93 -31.66
N ILE A 686 -5.66 17.12 -32.67
CA ILE A 686 -4.43 17.24 -33.48
C ILE A 686 -4.67 17.63 -34.94
N THR A 687 -5.90 17.51 -35.44
CA THR A 687 -6.28 17.92 -36.80
C THR A 687 -6.27 19.45 -36.94
N ASP A 688 -5.90 19.94 -38.12
CA ASP A 688 -5.94 21.36 -38.45
C ASP A 688 -7.33 21.94 -38.20
N SER A 689 -7.41 22.88 -37.25
CA SER A 689 -8.68 23.44 -36.73
C SER A 689 -9.71 23.92 -37.77
N SER A 690 -9.27 24.34 -38.97
CA SER A 690 -10.19 24.64 -40.08
C SER A 690 -10.84 23.38 -40.66
N ALA A 691 -10.08 22.30 -40.86
CA ALA A 691 -10.63 21.01 -41.30
C ALA A 691 -11.52 20.38 -40.20
N THR A 692 -11.11 20.49 -38.92
CA THR A 692 -11.93 20.10 -37.77
C THR A 692 -13.28 20.83 -37.75
N ARG A 693 -13.29 22.12 -38.14
CA ARG A 693 -14.53 22.92 -38.27
C ARG A 693 -15.39 22.51 -39.45
N GLU A 694 -14.83 22.36 -40.65
CA GLU A 694 -15.64 21.96 -41.82
C GLU A 694 -16.21 20.54 -41.65
N ILE A 695 -15.44 19.57 -41.15
CA ILE A 695 -15.92 18.20 -40.85
C ILE A 695 -17.09 18.23 -39.86
N PHE A 696 -16.97 19.00 -38.78
CA PHE A 696 -18.09 19.17 -37.84
C PHE A 696 -19.29 19.85 -38.49
N LYS A 697 -19.07 20.90 -39.27
CA LYS A 697 -20.11 21.68 -39.93
C LYS A 697 -20.90 20.85 -40.93
N ASP A 698 -20.22 20.07 -41.78
CA ASP A 698 -20.85 19.20 -42.78
C ASP A 698 -21.74 18.14 -42.09
N GLU A 699 -21.28 17.55 -40.98
CA GLU A 699 -22.08 16.62 -40.16
C GLU A 699 -23.25 17.31 -39.46
N PHE A 700 -23.04 18.53 -38.96
CA PHE A 700 -24.03 19.31 -38.23
C PHE A 700 -25.14 19.85 -39.13
N GLU A 701 -24.80 20.28 -40.35
CA GLU A 701 -25.77 20.66 -41.38
C GLU A 701 -26.51 19.44 -41.91
N ARG A 702 -25.81 18.33 -42.23
CA ARG A 702 -26.42 17.04 -42.59
C ARG A 702 -27.43 16.57 -41.54
N GLY A 703 -27.02 16.56 -40.27
CA GLY A 703 -27.87 16.14 -39.15
C GLY A 703 -29.04 17.10 -38.87
N ARG A 704 -28.88 18.40 -39.16
CA ARG A 704 -29.96 19.41 -39.06
C ARG A 704 -31.00 19.23 -40.16
N ASP A 705 -30.57 19.15 -41.43
CA ASP A 705 -31.47 18.92 -42.56
C ASP A 705 -32.29 17.64 -42.34
N GLU A 706 -31.65 16.61 -41.79
CA GLU A 706 -32.27 15.34 -41.38
C GLU A 706 -33.24 15.41 -40.18
N MET A 707 -33.25 16.51 -39.42
CA MET A 707 -34.29 16.85 -38.44
C MET A 707 -35.39 17.70 -39.09
N ASP A 708 -35.02 18.75 -39.82
CA ASP A 708 -35.98 19.71 -40.38
C ASP A 708 -36.89 19.07 -41.44
N VAL A 709 -36.32 18.29 -42.39
CA VAL A 709 -37.07 17.47 -43.38
C VAL A 709 -38.00 16.43 -42.72
N SER A 710 -37.77 16.11 -41.45
CA SER A 710 -38.63 15.18 -40.72
C SER A 710 -39.91 15.85 -40.18
N THR A 711 -39.89 17.16 -39.92
CA THR A 711 -40.99 17.89 -39.26
C THR A 711 -42.26 18.07 -40.11
N ASP A 712 -42.18 17.90 -41.44
CA ASP A 712 -43.29 17.99 -42.39
C ASP A 712 -44.30 16.80 -42.32
N LYS A 713 -44.33 16.04 -41.22
CA LYS A 713 -45.17 14.82 -41.08
C LYS A 713 -45.91 14.80 -39.73
N GLU A 714 -47.11 14.22 -39.74
CA GLU A 714 -48.00 14.23 -38.58
C GLU A 714 -47.33 13.65 -37.30
N PRO A 715 -47.53 14.29 -36.13
CA PRO A 715 -46.74 14.01 -34.92
C PRO A 715 -47.11 12.68 -34.24
N GLY A 716 -46.48 11.59 -34.69
CA GLY A 716 -46.48 10.30 -34.01
C GLY A 716 -45.42 10.22 -32.89
N ASN A 717 -45.67 9.41 -31.85
CA ASN A 717 -44.75 9.28 -30.71
C ASN A 717 -43.35 8.73 -31.13
N GLU A 718 -43.30 7.81 -32.10
CA GLU A 718 -42.05 7.28 -32.65
C GLU A 718 -41.22 8.33 -33.42
N HIS A 719 -41.89 9.35 -33.99
CA HIS A 719 -41.24 10.40 -34.75
C HIS A 719 -40.45 11.34 -33.84
N ALA A 720 -41.05 11.81 -32.73
CA ALA A 720 -40.36 12.63 -31.73
C ALA A 720 -39.15 11.90 -31.11
N ILE A 721 -39.24 10.58 -30.92
CA ILE A 721 -38.13 9.75 -30.42
C ILE A 721 -36.97 9.72 -31.43
N ASN A 722 -37.24 9.64 -32.74
CA ASN A 722 -36.22 9.64 -33.77
C ASN A 722 -35.47 10.99 -33.83
N VAL A 723 -36.20 12.11 -33.85
CA VAL A 723 -35.62 13.46 -33.83
C VAL A 723 -34.79 13.70 -32.57
N ASN A 724 -35.27 13.27 -31.40
CA ASN A 724 -34.50 13.39 -30.16
C ASN A 724 -33.22 12.53 -30.20
N ALA A 725 -33.28 11.31 -30.76
CA ALA A 725 -32.10 10.45 -30.89
C ALA A 725 -31.02 11.07 -31.81
N LYS A 726 -31.43 11.75 -32.90
CA LYS A 726 -30.50 12.52 -33.74
C LYS A 726 -29.93 13.74 -33.02
N ARG A 727 -30.73 14.45 -32.21
CA ARG A 727 -30.25 15.58 -31.38
C ARG A 727 -29.22 15.14 -30.35
N CYS A 728 -29.47 14.03 -29.63
CA CYS A 728 -28.49 13.41 -28.74
C CYS A 728 -27.21 13.01 -29.51
N LEU A 729 -27.32 12.42 -30.71
CA LEU A 729 -26.17 12.09 -31.56
C LEU A 729 -25.32 13.33 -31.93
N LEU A 730 -25.93 14.45 -32.35
CA LEU A 730 -25.18 15.68 -32.64
C LEU A 730 -24.55 16.29 -31.39
N LEU A 731 -25.16 16.15 -30.21
CA LEU A 731 -24.59 16.60 -28.94
C LEU A 731 -23.44 15.69 -28.46
N GLU A 732 -23.56 14.36 -28.67
CA GLU A 732 -22.46 13.40 -28.52
C GLU A 732 -21.28 13.84 -29.41
N ILE A 733 -21.48 13.98 -30.72
CA ILE A 733 -20.43 14.41 -31.67
C ILE A 733 -19.83 15.77 -31.26
N SER A 734 -20.68 16.74 -30.89
CA SER A 734 -20.23 18.05 -30.38
C SER A 734 -19.30 17.92 -29.17
N SER A 735 -19.52 16.95 -28.27
CA SER A 735 -18.66 16.73 -27.10
C SER A 735 -17.24 16.27 -27.46
N PHE A 736 -16.99 15.74 -28.67
CA PHE A 736 -15.69 15.21 -29.06
C PHE A 736 -14.80 16.29 -29.68
N PHE A 737 -15.40 17.17 -30.49
CA PHE A 737 -14.66 18.17 -31.28
C PHE A 737 -14.10 19.34 -30.44
N ILE A 738 -14.57 19.50 -29.19
CA ILE A 738 -14.16 20.59 -28.28
C ILE A 738 -12.64 20.62 -28.05
N GLU A 739 -11.96 19.48 -27.94
CA GLU A 739 -10.53 19.47 -27.58
C GLU A 739 -9.60 20.12 -28.64
N GLY A 740 -10.05 20.20 -29.90
CA GLY A 740 -9.36 20.93 -30.98
C GLY A 740 -10.07 22.20 -31.45
N ALA A 741 -11.16 22.61 -30.77
CA ALA A 741 -12.03 23.66 -31.27
C ALA A 741 -11.45 25.08 -31.09
N GLN A 742 -11.61 25.89 -32.15
CA GLN A 742 -11.46 27.34 -32.04
C GLN A 742 -12.77 28.00 -31.58
N LYS A 743 -12.69 29.29 -31.20
CA LYS A 743 -13.80 30.09 -30.69
C LYS A 743 -15.08 29.94 -31.53
N ASP A 744 -15.00 30.11 -32.85
CA ASP A 744 -16.16 30.07 -33.75
C ASP A 744 -16.95 28.75 -33.63
N LEU A 745 -16.25 27.63 -33.48
CA LEU A 745 -16.84 26.30 -33.33
C LEU A 745 -17.44 26.11 -31.92
N ILE A 746 -16.82 26.69 -30.89
CA ILE A 746 -17.34 26.67 -29.52
C ILE A 746 -18.59 27.53 -29.38
N ASP A 747 -18.62 28.71 -30.00
CA ASP A 747 -19.79 29.58 -30.05
C ASP A 747 -20.94 28.91 -30.84
N LEU A 748 -20.64 28.17 -31.92
CA LEU A 748 -21.61 27.34 -32.65
C LEU A 748 -22.18 26.21 -31.78
N VAL A 749 -21.33 25.37 -31.16
CA VAL A 749 -21.77 24.28 -30.27
C VAL A 749 -22.58 24.83 -29.08
N PHE A 750 -22.15 25.94 -28.49
CA PHE A 750 -22.89 26.59 -27.40
C PHE A 750 -24.26 27.09 -27.85
N SER A 751 -24.39 27.63 -29.06
CA SER A 751 -25.69 28.03 -29.61
C SER A 751 -26.67 26.85 -29.73
N PHE A 752 -26.16 25.66 -30.09
CA PHE A 752 -26.95 24.43 -30.21
C PHE A 752 -27.31 23.82 -28.86
N VAL A 753 -26.37 23.84 -27.90
CA VAL A 753 -26.63 23.50 -26.49
C VAL A 753 -27.70 24.42 -25.89
N LYS A 754 -27.62 25.73 -26.14
CA LYS A 754 -28.62 26.72 -25.69
C LYS A 754 -30.00 26.48 -26.32
N HIS A 755 -30.06 26.15 -27.60
CA HIS A 755 -31.32 25.77 -28.27
C HIS A 755 -31.91 24.49 -27.65
N THR A 756 -31.09 23.47 -27.40
CA THR A 756 -31.51 22.22 -26.76
C THR A 756 -32.11 22.44 -25.37
N PHE A 757 -31.53 23.34 -24.57
CA PHE A 757 -32.08 23.73 -23.26
C PHE A 757 -33.36 24.58 -23.35
N GLN A 758 -33.68 25.16 -24.50
CA GLN A 758 -34.93 25.90 -24.74
C GLN A 758 -36.05 25.00 -25.28
N GLU A 759 -35.73 23.81 -25.80
CA GLU A 759 -36.68 22.77 -26.18
C GLU A 759 -37.17 21.98 -24.97
N SER A 760 -38.43 21.53 -25.00
CA SER A 760 -39.15 20.94 -23.85
C SER A 760 -38.78 19.49 -23.51
N ASN A 761 -37.65 18.97 -24.01
CA ASN A 761 -37.34 17.53 -24.02
C ASN A 761 -36.14 17.19 -23.13
N ASP A 762 -36.43 16.93 -21.83
CA ASP A 762 -35.47 16.52 -20.79
C ASP A 762 -34.46 15.45 -21.27
N ASN A 763 -34.90 14.52 -22.13
CA ASN A 763 -34.09 13.41 -22.65
C ASN A 763 -32.84 13.82 -23.44
N SER A 764 -32.75 15.06 -23.95
CA SER A 764 -31.57 15.57 -24.67
C SER A 764 -30.69 16.51 -23.82
N HIS A 765 -31.12 16.83 -22.60
CA HIS A 765 -30.36 17.70 -21.70
C HIS A 765 -29.12 16.98 -21.15
N ALA A 766 -29.11 15.65 -21.06
CA ALA A 766 -27.97 14.88 -20.55
C ALA A 766 -26.70 15.11 -21.41
N GLU A 767 -26.83 15.00 -22.73
CA GLU A 767 -25.74 15.23 -23.68
C GLU A 767 -25.41 16.72 -23.81
N ALA A 768 -26.41 17.60 -23.72
CA ALA A 768 -26.19 19.05 -23.69
C ALA A 768 -25.37 19.50 -22.47
N TYR A 769 -25.60 18.90 -21.29
CA TYR A 769 -24.75 19.12 -20.11
C TYR A 769 -23.37 18.46 -20.24
N ASP A 770 -23.24 17.29 -20.89
CA ASP A 770 -21.92 16.67 -21.15
C ASP A 770 -21.06 17.59 -22.02
N ALA A 771 -21.59 18.03 -23.16
CA ALA A 771 -20.95 18.98 -24.07
C ALA A 771 -20.61 20.31 -23.37
N LEU A 772 -21.55 20.91 -22.62
CA LEU A 772 -21.28 22.15 -21.89
C LEU A 772 -20.18 21.97 -20.82
N SER A 773 -20.21 20.86 -20.07
CA SER A 773 -19.19 20.58 -19.05
C SER A 773 -17.80 20.44 -19.69
N LYS A 774 -17.73 19.87 -20.90
CA LYS A 774 -16.48 19.71 -21.64
C LYS A 774 -15.96 21.03 -22.22
N ILE A 775 -16.83 21.93 -22.69
CA ILE A 775 -16.43 23.32 -23.04
C ILE A 775 -15.82 24.01 -21.81
N LEU A 776 -16.47 23.92 -20.66
CA LEU A 776 -16.02 24.55 -19.42
C LEU A 776 -14.69 23.97 -18.89
N GLU A 777 -14.47 22.66 -19.03
CA GLU A 777 -13.21 21.99 -18.66
C GLU A 777 -12.04 22.41 -19.58
N VAL A 778 -12.25 22.38 -20.91
CA VAL A 778 -11.17 22.58 -21.90
C VAL A 778 -10.88 24.07 -22.15
N HIS A 779 -11.88 24.95 -22.06
CA HIS A 779 -11.75 26.36 -22.41
C HIS A 779 -12.11 27.32 -21.24
N PRO A 780 -11.21 27.51 -20.25
CA PRO A 780 -11.44 28.43 -19.12
C PRO A 780 -11.74 29.89 -19.51
N TRP A 781 -11.32 30.32 -20.71
CA TRP A 781 -11.65 31.64 -21.26
C TRP A 781 -13.15 31.79 -21.54
N PHE A 782 -13.84 30.71 -21.95
CA PHE A 782 -15.26 30.71 -22.28
C PHE A 782 -16.12 30.88 -21.02
N CYS A 783 -15.76 30.17 -19.94
CA CYS A 783 -16.34 30.38 -18.62
C CYS A 783 -16.22 31.87 -18.20
N SER A 784 -15.04 32.46 -18.41
CA SER A 784 -14.77 33.86 -18.06
C SER A 784 -15.50 34.89 -18.92
N SER A 785 -15.78 34.61 -20.19
CA SER A 785 -16.46 35.55 -21.10
C SER A 785 -17.99 35.45 -21.08
N GLN A 786 -18.53 34.31 -20.65
CA GLN A 786 -19.98 34.02 -20.69
C GLN A 786 -20.60 33.73 -19.30
N TYR A 787 -19.83 33.84 -18.19
CA TYR A 787 -20.26 33.43 -16.84
C TYR A 787 -21.69 33.82 -16.49
N SER A 788 -22.04 35.10 -16.66
CA SER A 788 -23.36 35.64 -16.36
C SER A 788 -24.48 34.97 -17.15
N GLN A 789 -24.35 34.87 -18.48
CA GLN A 789 -25.34 34.21 -19.35
C GLN A 789 -25.45 32.71 -19.07
N LEU A 790 -24.32 32.06 -18.77
CA LEU A 790 -24.27 30.63 -18.46
C LEU A 790 -25.02 30.32 -17.16
N ILE A 791 -24.71 31.03 -16.08
CA ILE A 791 -25.30 30.74 -14.78
C ILE A 791 -26.78 31.14 -14.71
N ASP A 792 -27.20 32.21 -15.40
CA ASP A 792 -28.61 32.59 -15.49
C ASP A 792 -29.43 31.57 -16.32
N LEU A 793 -28.84 31.01 -17.39
CA LEU A 793 -29.42 29.90 -18.14
C LEU A 793 -29.56 28.64 -17.26
N LEU A 794 -28.51 28.25 -16.52
CA LEU A 794 -28.54 27.04 -15.71
C LEU A 794 -29.44 27.15 -14.47
N ILE A 795 -29.53 28.33 -13.84
CA ILE A 795 -30.47 28.59 -12.73
C ILE A 795 -31.92 28.60 -13.24
N GLY A 796 -32.16 29.10 -14.46
CA GLY A 796 -33.49 29.03 -15.11
C GLY A 796 -33.95 27.60 -15.43
N LEU A 797 -33.02 26.65 -15.57
CA LEU A 797 -33.31 25.23 -15.79
C LEU A 797 -33.58 24.49 -14.48
N ARG A 798 -34.64 23.69 -14.47
CA ARG A 798 -35.05 22.82 -13.35
C ARG A 798 -33.96 21.81 -13.00
N THR A 799 -33.73 21.60 -11.69
CA THR A 799 -32.87 20.53 -11.17
C THR A 799 -33.28 19.15 -11.75
N PRO A 800 -32.39 18.42 -12.43
CA PRO A 800 -32.72 17.14 -13.05
C PRO A 800 -33.07 16.04 -12.04
N SER A 801 -34.08 15.23 -12.36
CA SER A 801 -34.41 14.03 -11.58
C SER A 801 -33.66 12.77 -12.02
N ASP A 802 -32.98 12.81 -13.18
CA ASP A 802 -32.09 11.75 -13.65
C ASP A 802 -30.65 11.93 -13.14
N ILE A 803 -29.95 10.83 -12.92
CA ILE A 803 -28.63 10.77 -12.26
C ILE A 803 -27.48 11.06 -13.25
N ALA A 804 -27.63 10.74 -14.54
CA ALA A 804 -26.65 11.10 -15.56
C ALA A 804 -26.74 12.60 -15.88
N THR A 805 -27.95 13.12 -16.12
CA THR A 805 -28.19 14.56 -16.32
C THR A 805 -27.71 15.39 -15.11
N LEU A 806 -28.02 14.95 -13.89
CA LEU A 806 -27.57 15.59 -12.64
C LEU A 806 -26.04 15.58 -12.51
N ARG A 807 -25.36 14.48 -12.88
CA ARG A 807 -23.90 14.39 -12.88
C ARG A 807 -23.27 15.44 -13.80
N SER A 808 -23.78 15.59 -15.02
CA SER A 808 -23.21 16.52 -16.01
C SER A 808 -23.53 17.98 -15.66
N ARG A 809 -24.72 18.29 -15.12
CA ARG A 809 -25.03 19.61 -14.52
C ARG A 809 -24.09 19.95 -13.35
N PHE A 810 -23.81 18.97 -12.48
CA PHE A 810 -22.84 19.14 -11.39
C PHE A 810 -21.39 19.30 -11.87
N ALA A 811 -21.00 18.73 -13.02
CA ALA A 811 -19.71 19.03 -13.64
C ALA A 811 -19.62 20.49 -14.12
N CYS A 812 -20.70 21.02 -14.74
CA CYS A 812 -20.78 22.44 -15.10
C CYS A 812 -20.67 23.35 -13.85
N PHE A 813 -21.43 23.02 -12.80
CA PHE A 813 -21.41 23.75 -11.52
C PHE A 813 -20.06 23.69 -10.80
N HIS A 814 -19.29 22.60 -10.92
CA HIS A 814 -17.94 22.52 -10.37
C HIS A 814 -17.03 23.61 -10.95
N VAL A 815 -16.98 23.75 -12.28
CA VAL A 815 -16.17 24.78 -12.94
C VAL A 815 -16.68 26.18 -12.62
N LEU A 816 -18.00 26.41 -12.73
CA LEU A 816 -18.61 27.73 -12.48
C LEU A 816 -18.43 28.21 -11.03
N MET A 817 -18.49 27.31 -10.05
CA MET A 817 -18.32 27.66 -8.63
C MET A 817 -16.84 27.86 -8.25
N VAL A 818 -15.91 27.10 -8.86
CA VAL A 818 -14.46 27.36 -8.72
C VAL A 818 -14.07 28.69 -9.37
N HIS A 819 -14.72 29.05 -10.49
CA HIS A 819 -14.48 30.30 -11.21
C HIS A 819 -14.98 31.53 -10.45
N ALA A 820 -16.24 31.55 -9.99
CA ALA A 820 -16.78 32.65 -9.19
C ALA A 820 -15.96 32.92 -7.90
N LEU A 821 -15.65 31.85 -7.14
CA LEU A 821 -14.85 31.97 -5.92
C LEU A 821 -13.37 32.35 -6.18
N LYS A 822 -12.93 32.39 -7.45
CA LYS A 822 -11.62 32.85 -7.87
C LYS A 822 -11.63 34.29 -8.38
N ILE A 823 -12.69 34.74 -9.09
CA ILE A 823 -12.81 36.14 -9.52
C ILE A 823 -12.82 37.07 -8.30
N ASN A 824 -13.55 36.70 -7.24
CA ASN A 824 -13.63 37.44 -5.97
C ASN A 824 -12.34 37.38 -5.11
N SER A 825 -11.17 37.37 -5.76
CA SER A 825 -9.82 37.52 -5.19
C SER A 825 -8.95 38.55 -5.94
N VAL A 826 -9.50 39.22 -6.96
CA VAL A 826 -8.89 40.37 -7.64
C VAL A 826 -9.73 41.61 -7.33
N GLU A 827 -9.09 42.69 -6.88
CA GLU A 827 -9.74 43.90 -6.37
C GLU A 827 -10.28 44.82 -7.50
N GLU A 828 -11.23 44.34 -8.31
CA GLU A 828 -11.89 45.14 -9.34
C GLU A 828 -13.43 45.10 -9.27
N LYS A 829 -13.98 46.15 -8.61
CA LYS A 829 -15.38 46.64 -8.59
C LYS A 829 -16.36 45.99 -7.61
N GLU A 830 -16.52 46.68 -6.49
CA GLU A 830 -17.52 46.52 -5.41
C GLU A 830 -19.01 46.40 -5.86
N GLY A 831 -19.35 46.64 -7.14
CA GLY A 831 -20.73 46.60 -7.68
C GLY A 831 -21.08 45.39 -8.56
N GLU A 832 -20.11 44.54 -8.88
CA GLU A 832 -20.31 43.27 -9.59
C GLU A 832 -20.23 42.07 -8.61
N GLU A 833 -19.40 42.18 -7.56
CA GLU A 833 -19.18 41.17 -6.51
C GLU A 833 -20.47 40.64 -5.84
N GLU A 834 -21.37 41.51 -5.36
CA GLU A 834 -22.62 41.10 -4.69
C GLU A 834 -23.49 40.16 -5.55
N LYS A 835 -23.46 40.34 -6.88
CA LYS A 835 -24.26 39.56 -7.83
C LYS A 835 -23.63 38.20 -8.11
N GLU A 836 -22.30 38.13 -8.14
CA GLU A 836 -21.59 36.86 -8.35
C GLU A 836 -21.58 35.99 -7.09
N GLU A 837 -21.48 36.58 -5.88
CA GLU A 837 -21.68 35.82 -4.63
C GLU A 837 -23.12 35.30 -4.51
N SER A 838 -24.12 36.12 -4.86
CA SER A 838 -25.52 35.66 -4.96
C SER A 838 -25.69 34.46 -5.91
N LYS A 839 -25.01 34.47 -7.06
CA LYS A 839 -25.02 33.37 -8.05
C LYS A 839 -24.31 32.11 -7.53
N ALA A 840 -23.19 32.26 -6.81
CA ALA A 840 -22.54 31.14 -6.13
C ALA A 840 -23.42 30.53 -5.02
N PHE A 841 -24.21 31.33 -4.30
CA PHE A 841 -25.19 30.82 -3.34
C PHE A 841 -26.25 29.92 -3.99
N PHE A 842 -26.78 30.26 -5.17
CA PHE A 842 -27.75 29.40 -5.88
C PHE A 842 -27.19 28.02 -6.22
N ILE A 843 -25.95 27.94 -6.75
CA ILE A 843 -25.26 26.66 -7.03
C ILE A 843 -25.18 25.82 -5.74
N LEU A 844 -24.68 26.44 -4.65
CA LEU A 844 -24.48 25.75 -3.38
C LEU A 844 -25.80 25.32 -2.73
N ASN A 845 -26.88 26.09 -2.90
CA ASN A 845 -28.23 25.72 -2.44
C ASN A 845 -28.74 24.45 -3.15
N GLU A 846 -28.60 24.34 -4.47
CA GLU A 846 -29.02 23.15 -5.21
C GLU A 846 -28.23 21.91 -4.76
N ILE A 847 -26.91 22.03 -4.61
CA ILE A 847 -26.07 20.94 -4.08
C ILE A 847 -26.55 20.54 -2.67
N ILE A 848 -26.76 21.51 -1.76
CA ILE A 848 -27.22 21.28 -0.38
C ILE A 848 -28.60 20.61 -0.33
N LEU A 849 -29.52 20.94 -1.24
CA LEU A 849 -30.82 20.27 -1.34
C LEU A 849 -30.69 18.85 -1.87
N VAL A 850 -29.79 18.58 -2.83
CA VAL A 850 -29.56 17.22 -3.35
C VAL A 850 -28.84 16.31 -2.33
N LEU A 851 -28.06 16.85 -1.38
CA LEU A 851 -27.58 16.10 -0.19
C LEU A 851 -28.76 15.50 0.63
N LYS A 852 -29.97 16.01 0.44
CA LYS A 852 -31.20 15.63 1.14
C LYS A 852 -32.20 14.83 0.28
N ASP A 853 -31.88 14.53 -0.98
CA ASP A 853 -32.73 13.69 -1.86
C ASP A 853 -32.97 12.30 -1.24
N ALA A 854 -34.12 11.70 -1.52
CA ALA A 854 -34.48 10.34 -1.15
C ALA A 854 -33.59 9.29 -1.86
N LYS A 855 -33.20 9.53 -3.12
CA LYS A 855 -32.30 8.64 -3.87
C LYS A 855 -30.87 8.70 -3.32
N GLU A 856 -30.28 7.53 -3.06
CA GLU A 856 -28.90 7.46 -2.55
C GLU A 856 -27.85 7.86 -3.58
N GLU A 857 -28.07 7.50 -4.84
CA GLU A 857 -27.14 7.81 -5.93
C GLU A 857 -27.06 9.32 -6.21
N SER A 858 -28.19 10.06 -6.12
CA SER A 858 -28.20 11.53 -6.20
C SER A 858 -27.40 12.16 -5.06
N ARG A 859 -27.63 11.73 -3.80
CA ARG A 859 -26.86 12.21 -2.63
C ARG A 859 -25.38 11.96 -2.83
N LYS A 860 -25.00 10.79 -3.36
CA LYS A 860 -23.60 10.47 -3.69
C LYS A 860 -23.03 11.41 -4.75
N LYS A 861 -23.78 11.80 -5.78
CA LYS A 861 -23.31 12.81 -6.76
C LYS A 861 -23.13 14.19 -6.14
N ALA A 862 -23.98 14.60 -5.19
CA ALA A 862 -23.78 15.82 -4.41
C ALA A 862 -22.57 15.72 -3.47
N TYR A 863 -22.25 14.54 -2.92
CA TYR A 863 -21.00 14.31 -2.18
C TYR A 863 -19.77 14.41 -3.10
N ASP A 864 -19.80 13.72 -4.25
CA ASP A 864 -18.72 13.68 -5.25
C ASP A 864 -18.35 15.11 -5.71
N VAL A 865 -19.36 15.94 -6.09
CA VAL A 865 -19.11 17.31 -6.59
C VAL A 865 -18.61 18.26 -5.50
N LEU A 866 -19.18 18.19 -4.28
CA LEU A 866 -18.76 19.05 -3.17
C LEU A 866 -17.28 18.80 -2.80
N ILE A 867 -16.85 17.52 -2.81
CA ILE A 867 -15.45 17.15 -2.61
C ILE A 867 -14.59 17.72 -3.74
N ASN A 868 -14.97 17.56 -5.01
CA ASN A 868 -14.21 18.06 -6.15
C ASN A 868 -14.03 19.59 -6.15
N ILE A 869 -15.06 20.35 -5.79
CA ILE A 869 -14.94 21.81 -5.65
C ILE A 869 -13.98 22.14 -4.50
N SER A 870 -14.10 21.45 -3.36
CA SER A 870 -13.26 21.67 -2.19
C SER A 870 -11.77 21.39 -2.46
N SER A 871 -11.45 20.37 -3.28
CA SER A 871 -10.07 20.07 -3.66
C SER A 871 -9.52 21.06 -4.70
N SER A 872 -10.32 21.43 -5.72
CA SER A 872 -9.91 22.42 -6.73
C SER A 872 -9.65 23.82 -6.14
N LEU A 873 -10.44 24.26 -5.15
CA LEU A 873 -10.19 25.52 -4.44
C LEU A 873 -8.95 25.45 -3.54
N ARG A 874 -8.59 24.28 -3.02
CA ARG A 874 -7.42 24.07 -2.15
C ARG A 874 -6.10 23.96 -2.93
N SER A 875 -6.13 23.56 -4.20
CA SER A 875 -4.95 23.55 -5.08
C SER A 875 -4.59 24.92 -5.66
N ILE A 876 -5.40 25.95 -5.44
CA ILE A 876 -5.11 27.33 -5.82
C ILE A 876 -4.27 27.97 -4.70
N SER A 877 -3.08 28.48 -5.05
CA SER A 877 -2.21 29.16 -4.08
C SER A 877 -2.90 30.39 -3.49
N PRO A 878 -2.78 30.65 -2.17
CA PRO A 878 -3.34 31.85 -1.55
C PRO A 878 -2.56 33.09 -2.01
N VAL A 879 -3.21 33.95 -2.79
CA VAL A 879 -2.71 35.27 -3.21
C VAL A 879 -3.43 36.42 -2.48
N SER A 880 -4.63 36.16 -1.94
CA SER A 880 -5.45 37.13 -1.20
C SER A 880 -5.53 36.83 0.31
N SER A 881 -6.08 37.78 1.07
CA SER A 881 -6.19 37.76 2.54
C SER A 881 -7.12 36.69 3.11
N VAL A 882 -8.05 36.15 2.31
CA VAL A 882 -8.94 35.04 2.68
C VAL A 882 -8.93 34.02 1.53
N ALA A 883 -8.54 32.79 1.83
CA ALA A 883 -8.40 31.76 0.80
C ALA A 883 -9.78 31.44 0.17
N PRO A 884 -9.87 31.19 -1.15
CA PRO A 884 -11.13 30.79 -1.82
C PRO A 884 -11.82 29.58 -1.16
N TYR A 885 -11.02 28.67 -0.60
CA TYR A 885 -11.48 27.54 0.20
C TYR A 885 -12.18 27.95 1.52
N GLN A 886 -11.70 29.00 2.20
CA GLN A 886 -12.35 29.56 3.38
C GLN A 886 -13.66 30.28 3.01
N LYS A 887 -13.70 31.00 1.89
CA LYS A 887 -14.95 31.60 1.38
C LYS A 887 -16.05 30.53 1.21
N LEU A 888 -15.74 29.39 0.59
CA LEU A 888 -16.67 28.25 0.48
C LEU A 888 -17.19 27.77 1.84
N ILE A 889 -16.30 27.55 2.83
CA ILE A 889 -16.73 27.06 4.14
C ILE A 889 -17.62 28.10 4.84
N ASN A 890 -17.29 29.39 4.74
CA ASN A 890 -18.10 30.48 5.30
C ASN A 890 -19.50 30.54 4.67
N MET A 891 -19.64 30.33 3.36
CA MET A 891 -20.97 30.22 2.71
C MET A 891 -21.79 29.04 3.28
N ILE A 892 -21.16 27.88 3.47
CA ILE A 892 -21.82 26.70 4.06
C ILE A 892 -22.20 26.95 5.54
N VAL A 893 -21.37 27.68 6.29
CA VAL A 893 -21.68 28.11 7.66
C VAL A 893 -22.86 29.10 7.66
N GLY A 894 -22.97 30.00 6.68
CA GLY A 894 -24.14 30.87 6.50
C GLY A 894 -25.45 30.08 6.41
N TYR A 895 -25.46 28.95 5.68
CA TYR A 895 -26.63 28.07 5.59
C TYR A 895 -27.03 27.37 6.90
N LEU A 896 -26.22 27.42 7.97
CA LEU A 896 -26.64 27.00 9.31
C LEU A 896 -27.71 27.92 9.92
N SER A 897 -27.79 29.18 9.45
CA SER A 897 -28.86 30.14 9.76
C SER A 897 -30.04 30.06 8.77
N GLY A 898 -30.07 29.04 7.89
CA GLY A 898 -31.06 28.90 6.83
C GLY A 898 -32.50 28.77 7.33
N SER A 899 -33.44 29.36 6.59
CA SER A 899 -34.87 29.43 6.93
C SER A 899 -35.61 28.08 6.97
N SER A 900 -35.01 27.00 6.46
CA SER A 900 -35.60 25.67 6.40
C SER A 900 -34.80 24.63 7.20
N PRO A 901 -35.47 23.76 8.00
CA PRO A 901 -34.87 22.57 8.60
C PRO A 901 -34.17 21.63 7.61
N GLN A 902 -34.61 21.58 6.36
CA GLN A 902 -34.00 20.75 5.32
C GLN A 902 -32.66 21.35 4.86
N ILE A 903 -32.61 22.67 4.63
CA ILE A 903 -31.41 23.39 4.21
C ILE A 903 -30.35 23.36 5.31
N THR A 904 -30.73 23.69 6.55
CA THR A 904 -29.81 23.67 7.71
C THR A 904 -29.25 22.28 7.98
N SER A 905 -30.07 21.23 7.93
CA SER A 905 -29.58 19.85 8.07
C SER A 905 -28.79 19.36 6.85
N GLY A 906 -29.03 19.92 5.66
CA GLY A 906 -28.21 19.73 4.46
C GLY A 906 -26.82 20.37 4.60
N ALA A 907 -26.73 21.60 5.11
CA ALA A 907 -25.49 22.31 5.39
C ALA A 907 -24.63 21.61 6.46
N VAL A 908 -25.24 21.11 7.54
CA VAL A 908 -24.56 20.25 8.52
C VAL A 908 -24.05 18.94 7.87
N SER A 909 -24.76 18.43 6.86
CA SER A 909 -24.30 17.27 6.08
C SER A 909 -23.14 17.63 5.14
N ALA A 910 -23.15 18.81 4.50
CA ALA A 910 -22.05 19.35 3.70
C ALA A 910 -20.76 19.47 4.53
N LEU A 911 -20.85 20.10 5.72
CA LEU A 911 -19.75 20.20 6.67
C LEU A 911 -19.23 18.83 7.12
N SER A 912 -20.12 17.84 7.30
CA SER A 912 -19.74 16.48 7.67
C SER A 912 -18.84 15.82 6.60
N ILE A 913 -19.14 16.02 5.33
CA ILE A 913 -18.37 15.45 4.21
C ILE A 913 -17.00 16.14 4.11
N LEU A 914 -16.98 17.46 4.23
CA LEU A 914 -15.75 18.25 4.17
C LEU A 914 -14.81 17.90 5.34
N VAL A 915 -15.31 17.83 6.57
CA VAL A 915 -14.52 17.44 7.76
C VAL A 915 -14.05 15.98 7.69
N TYR A 916 -14.83 15.07 7.08
CA TYR A 916 -14.39 13.69 6.85
C TYR A 916 -13.17 13.61 5.91
N LYS A 917 -13.13 14.47 4.89
CA LYS A 917 -12.05 14.53 3.90
C LYS A 917 -10.86 15.38 4.36
N HIS A 918 -11.11 16.41 5.15
CA HIS A 918 -10.20 17.48 5.54
C HIS A 918 -10.41 17.85 7.02
N THR A 919 -9.68 17.19 7.92
CA THR A 919 -9.82 17.35 9.38
C THR A 919 -9.30 18.69 9.91
N ASP A 920 -8.43 19.35 9.14
CA ASP A 920 -7.86 20.66 9.41
C ASP A 920 -8.91 21.79 9.39
N ILE A 921 -10.09 21.58 8.78
CA ILE A 921 -11.21 22.53 8.83
C ILE A 921 -11.60 22.87 10.28
N CYS A 922 -11.66 21.86 11.16
CA CYS A 922 -12.02 22.04 12.57
C CYS A 922 -10.99 22.84 13.39
N LEU A 923 -9.74 22.91 12.90
CA LEU A 923 -8.68 23.72 13.49
C LEU A 923 -8.61 25.12 12.84
N SER A 924 -9.01 25.22 11.56
CA SER A 924 -8.98 26.45 10.76
C SER A 924 -10.13 27.41 11.11
N ILE A 925 -11.24 26.91 11.62
CA ILE A 925 -12.40 27.71 12.07
C ILE A 925 -12.87 27.18 13.44
N PRO A 926 -12.31 27.69 14.56
CA PRO A 926 -12.63 27.19 15.90
C PRO A 926 -14.12 27.26 16.26
N ASP A 927 -14.80 28.35 15.88
CA ASP A 927 -16.22 28.57 16.18
C ASP A 927 -17.18 27.62 15.45
N LEU A 928 -16.68 26.82 14.48
CA LEU A 928 -17.48 25.90 13.69
C LEU A 928 -18.17 24.84 14.56
N ILE A 929 -17.45 24.27 15.54
CA ILE A 929 -17.97 23.19 16.38
C ILE A 929 -19.02 23.71 17.37
N PRO A 930 -18.78 24.80 18.14
CA PRO A 930 -19.82 25.45 18.93
C PRO A 930 -21.05 25.85 18.11
N SER A 931 -20.85 26.43 16.92
CA SER A 931 -21.95 26.83 16.02
C SER A 931 -22.82 25.64 15.61
N VAL A 932 -22.23 24.53 15.17
CA VAL A 932 -22.99 23.33 14.78
C VAL A 932 -23.61 22.62 15.99
N LEU A 933 -22.96 22.63 17.16
CA LEU A 933 -23.52 22.08 18.39
C LEU A 933 -24.74 22.87 18.89
N SER A 934 -24.77 24.20 18.70
CA SER A 934 -25.91 25.04 19.09
C SER A 934 -27.23 24.59 18.44
N LEU A 935 -27.16 24.05 17.21
CA LEU A 935 -28.30 23.53 16.47
C LEU A 935 -28.96 22.30 17.10
N LEU A 936 -28.34 21.66 18.10
CA LEU A 936 -29.00 20.66 18.94
C LEU A 936 -30.18 21.24 19.74
N GLN A 937 -30.23 22.56 19.97
CA GLN A 937 -31.38 23.22 20.61
C GLN A 937 -32.60 23.32 19.68
N SER A 938 -32.46 22.98 18.39
CA SER A 938 -33.56 23.01 17.42
C SER A 938 -34.66 21.99 17.75
N LYS A 939 -35.91 22.33 17.41
CA LYS A 939 -37.06 21.41 17.48
C LYS A 939 -37.11 20.43 16.30
N ALA A 940 -36.28 20.61 15.28
CA ALA A 940 -36.30 19.81 14.06
C ALA A 940 -35.51 18.50 14.19
N VAL A 941 -36.23 17.37 14.19
CA VAL A 941 -35.67 16.01 14.30
C VAL A 941 -34.58 15.74 13.24
N GLU A 942 -34.71 16.26 12.02
CA GLU A 942 -33.69 16.08 10.98
C GLU A 942 -32.41 16.89 11.20
N VAL A 943 -32.50 18.07 11.82
CA VAL A 943 -31.33 18.89 12.19
C VAL A 943 -30.58 18.21 13.31
N ILE A 944 -31.26 17.78 14.38
CA ILE A 944 -30.66 16.98 15.46
C ILE A 944 -30.02 15.70 14.90
N LYS A 945 -30.70 15.00 13.97
CA LYS A 945 -30.16 13.80 13.31
C LYS A 945 -28.90 14.09 12.49
N ALA A 946 -28.81 15.25 11.84
CA ALA A 946 -27.64 15.68 11.09
C ALA A 946 -26.48 16.09 12.01
N VAL A 947 -26.72 16.88 13.06
CA VAL A 947 -25.69 17.31 14.02
C VAL A 947 -25.08 16.12 14.77
N LEU A 948 -25.90 15.17 15.22
CA LEU A 948 -25.41 13.90 15.78
C LEU A 948 -24.74 12.99 14.71
N GLY A 949 -24.85 13.32 13.43
CA GLY A 949 -24.03 12.75 12.34
C GLY A 949 -22.67 13.44 12.24
N PHE A 950 -22.67 14.78 12.16
CA PHE A 950 -21.47 15.62 12.15
C PHE A 950 -20.54 15.32 13.32
N VAL A 951 -21.05 15.30 14.56
CA VAL A 951 -20.24 14.98 15.73
C VAL A 951 -19.64 13.57 15.65
N LYS A 952 -20.38 12.57 15.16
CA LYS A 952 -19.83 11.22 14.94
C LYS A 952 -18.64 11.26 13.97
N VAL A 953 -18.70 12.07 12.92
CA VAL A 953 -17.57 12.27 11.98
C VAL A 953 -16.40 12.95 12.68
N VAL A 954 -16.62 14.09 13.35
CA VAL A 954 -15.59 14.85 14.08
C VAL A 954 -14.80 13.94 15.03
N VAL A 955 -15.49 13.20 15.92
CA VAL A 955 -14.80 12.30 16.88
C VAL A 955 -14.16 11.09 16.19
N SER A 956 -14.62 10.69 15.00
CA SER A 956 -14.00 9.63 14.19
C SER A 956 -12.71 10.08 13.52
N CYS A 957 -12.64 11.33 13.03
CA CYS A 957 -11.55 11.79 12.16
C CYS A 957 -10.46 12.62 12.86
N LEU A 958 -10.75 13.39 13.91
CA LEU A 958 -9.73 14.17 14.63
C LEU A 958 -8.67 13.28 15.31
N ARG A 959 -7.44 13.79 15.50
CA ARG A 959 -6.39 13.07 16.26
C ARG A 959 -6.69 13.10 17.76
N ASN A 960 -5.91 12.37 18.55
CA ASN A 960 -6.16 12.24 19.99
C ASN A 960 -5.89 13.54 20.74
N GLU A 961 -4.92 14.33 20.29
CA GLU A 961 -4.52 15.62 20.88
C GLU A 961 -5.63 16.65 20.63
N ASP A 962 -6.00 16.84 19.37
CA ASP A 962 -7.03 17.78 18.92
C ASP A 962 -8.38 17.48 19.61
N LEU A 963 -8.76 16.21 19.73
CA LEU A 963 -10.03 15.77 20.30
C LEU A 963 -10.11 15.95 21.83
N GLN A 964 -8.99 15.99 22.57
CA GLN A 964 -9.00 16.27 24.01
C GLN A 964 -9.34 17.74 24.31
N SER A 965 -8.96 18.68 23.42
CA SER A 965 -9.29 20.10 23.60
C SER A 965 -10.79 20.38 23.49
N LEU A 966 -11.48 19.66 22.59
CA LEU A 966 -12.92 19.79 22.31
C LEU A 966 -13.79 18.85 23.17
N LEU A 967 -13.22 18.24 24.22
CA LEU A 967 -13.87 17.14 24.93
C LEU A 967 -15.11 17.59 25.71
N SER A 968 -15.10 18.78 26.32
CA SER A 968 -16.26 19.28 27.08
C SER A 968 -17.43 19.63 26.19
N ASP A 969 -17.22 20.51 25.20
CA ASP A 969 -18.30 21.01 24.34
C ASP A 969 -19.07 19.86 23.66
N ILE A 970 -18.32 18.86 23.18
CA ILE A 970 -18.88 17.67 22.55
C ILE A 970 -19.63 16.79 23.56
N VAL A 971 -19.09 16.54 24.76
CA VAL A 971 -19.79 15.75 25.79
C VAL A 971 -21.05 16.47 26.28
N ASP A 972 -20.93 17.72 26.72
CA ASP A 972 -22.03 18.48 27.32
C ASP A 972 -23.18 18.73 26.33
N GLY A 973 -22.87 19.07 25.07
CA GLY A 973 -23.89 19.24 24.02
C GLY A 973 -24.64 17.93 23.71
N VAL A 974 -23.92 16.82 23.56
CA VAL A 974 -24.49 15.56 23.03
C VAL A 974 -25.09 14.67 24.12
N ILE A 975 -24.58 14.68 25.35
CA ILE A 975 -24.96 13.68 26.37
C ILE A 975 -26.41 13.81 26.85
N SER A 976 -26.98 15.02 26.78
CA SER A 976 -28.40 15.29 27.05
C SER A 976 -29.34 14.37 26.24
N TRP A 977 -29.01 14.14 24.96
CA TRP A 977 -29.77 13.32 24.02
C TRP A 977 -29.79 11.82 24.34
N SER A 978 -28.95 11.36 25.27
CA SER A 978 -29.03 9.99 25.82
C SER A 978 -30.35 9.72 26.57
N SER A 979 -30.99 10.77 27.09
CA SER A 979 -32.16 10.69 27.98
C SER A 979 -33.51 10.98 27.30
N VAL A 980 -33.52 11.34 26.01
CA VAL A 980 -34.73 11.72 25.27
C VAL A 980 -35.56 10.48 24.89
N SER A 981 -36.45 10.07 25.79
CA SER A 981 -37.24 8.83 25.71
C SER A 981 -38.08 8.68 24.43
N ARG A 982 -38.53 9.78 23.81
CA ARG A 982 -39.32 9.76 22.57
C ARG A 982 -38.51 9.38 21.31
N HIS A 983 -37.18 9.41 21.37
CA HIS A 983 -36.30 9.24 20.20
C HIS A 983 -35.14 8.27 20.48
N HIS A 984 -35.47 6.98 20.65
CA HIS A 984 -34.49 5.92 20.95
C HIS A 984 -33.31 5.87 19.97
N HIS A 985 -33.50 6.25 18.70
CA HIS A 985 -32.42 6.31 17.70
C HIS A 985 -31.37 7.40 17.99
N PHE A 986 -31.71 8.48 18.69
CA PHE A 986 -30.72 9.46 19.17
C PHE A 986 -29.87 8.87 20.30
N ARG A 987 -30.48 8.16 21.25
CA ARG A 987 -29.74 7.42 22.30
C ARG A 987 -28.72 6.46 21.70
N SER A 988 -29.07 5.71 20.64
CA SER A 988 -28.11 4.86 19.91
C SER A 988 -26.96 5.66 19.27
N LYS A 989 -27.23 6.82 18.66
CA LYS A 989 -26.16 7.70 18.13
C LYS A 989 -25.23 8.21 19.23
N VAL A 990 -25.78 8.67 20.35
CA VAL A 990 -25.02 9.17 21.52
C VAL A 990 -24.12 8.07 22.08
N THR A 991 -24.62 6.83 22.22
CA THR A 991 -23.81 5.66 22.58
C THR A 991 -22.59 5.52 21.69
N VAL A 992 -22.77 5.51 20.36
CA VAL A 992 -21.67 5.33 19.39
C VAL A 992 -20.65 6.47 19.47
N ILE A 993 -21.08 7.72 19.66
CA ILE A 993 -20.18 8.86 19.86
C ILE A 993 -19.31 8.65 21.11
N LEU A 994 -19.93 8.29 22.24
CA LEU A 994 -19.20 8.03 23.50
C LEU A 994 -18.31 6.79 23.44
N GLU A 995 -18.68 5.73 22.69
CA GLU A 995 -17.81 4.57 22.41
C GLU A 995 -16.54 4.97 21.63
N ILE A 996 -16.66 5.89 20.67
CA ILE A 996 -15.50 6.40 19.90
C ILE A 996 -14.62 7.30 20.78
N MET A 997 -15.22 8.21 21.56
CA MET A 997 -14.49 9.11 22.45
C MET A 997 -13.76 8.34 23.57
N THR A 998 -14.41 7.39 24.24
CA THR A 998 -13.77 6.53 25.26
C THR A 998 -12.69 5.61 24.68
N ARG A 999 -12.74 5.30 23.37
CA ARG A 999 -11.66 4.58 22.66
C ARG A 999 -10.44 5.46 22.37
N LYS A 1000 -10.62 6.75 22.04
CA LYS A 1000 -9.52 7.68 21.69
C LYS A 1000 -8.94 8.41 22.91
N CYS A 1001 -9.78 9.07 23.68
CA CYS A 1001 -9.39 9.94 24.80
C CYS A 1001 -9.21 9.18 26.13
N GLY A 1002 -9.61 7.90 26.16
CA GLY A 1002 -9.63 7.07 27.36
C GLY A 1002 -10.86 7.30 28.23
N PHE A 1003 -11.28 6.27 28.96
CA PHE A 1003 -12.49 6.32 29.79
C PHE A 1003 -12.40 7.35 30.93
N ALA A 1004 -11.22 7.51 31.55
CA ALA A 1004 -11.03 8.43 32.69
C ALA A 1004 -11.29 9.90 32.30
N ALA A 1005 -10.78 10.35 31.14
CA ALA A 1005 -10.99 11.71 30.64
C ALA A 1005 -12.49 11.97 30.37
N VAL A 1006 -13.14 11.07 29.64
CA VAL A 1006 -14.58 11.18 29.33
C VAL A 1006 -15.43 11.14 30.62
N GLN A 1007 -15.07 10.32 31.61
CA GLN A 1007 -15.78 10.23 32.89
C GLN A 1007 -15.62 11.48 33.75
N LEU A 1008 -14.44 12.13 33.72
CA LEU A 1008 -14.17 13.36 34.48
C LEU A 1008 -15.07 14.51 34.00
N VAL A 1009 -15.20 14.64 32.68
CA VAL A 1009 -16.00 15.69 32.03
C VAL A 1009 -17.50 15.38 32.00
N THR A 1010 -17.89 14.10 32.03
CA THR A 1010 -19.31 13.69 32.05
C THR A 1010 -20.06 14.20 33.28
N PRO A 1011 -21.16 14.99 33.13
CA PRO A 1011 -21.97 15.45 34.26
C PRO A 1011 -22.57 14.30 35.09
N GLU A 1012 -22.62 14.48 36.42
CA GLU A 1012 -23.05 13.50 37.43
C GLU A 1012 -24.26 12.64 37.00
N LYS A 1013 -25.32 13.31 36.53
CA LYS A 1013 -26.60 12.71 36.09
C LYS A 1013 -26.46 11.64 35.01
N TYR A 1014 -25.39 11.71 34.20
CA TYR A 1014 -25.16 10.82 33.07
C TYR A 1014 -24.00 9.83 33.29
N LYS A 1015 -23.24 9.92 34.39
CA LYS A 1015 -22.16 8.97 34.74
C LYS A 1015 -22.65 7.51 34.80
N GLY A 1016 -23.91 7.30 35.18
CA GLY A 1016 -24.56 5.97 35.14
C GLY A 1016 -24.79 5.44 33.72
N PHE A 1017 -25.16 6.30 32.77
CA PHE A 1017 -25.32 5.91 31.36
C PHE A 1017 -23.97 5.58 30.72
N LEU A 1018 -22.91 6.36 30.99
CA LEU A 1018 -21.56 6.09 30.49
C LEU A 1018 -21.02 4.72 30.95
N LYS A 1019 -21.32 4.30 32.19
CA LYS A 1019 -20.99 2.95 32.69
C LYS A 1019 -21.68 1.85 31.87
N ILE A 1020 -22.97 2.00 31.57
CA ILE A 1020 -23.75 1.04 30.76
C ILE A 1020 -23.18 0.91 29.34
N VAL A 1021 -22.72 2.02 28.74
CA VAL A 1021 -22.04 2.01 27.42
C VAL A 1021 -20.76 1.15 27.47
N MET A 1022 -19.92 1.33 28.50
CA MET A 1022 -18.70 0.55 28.68
C MET A 1022 -18.95 -0.95 28.96
N GLU A 1023 -20.01 -1.27 29.70
CA GLU A 1023 -20.39 -2.64 30.05
C GLU A 1023 -20.91 -3.42 28.83
N ASN A 1024 -21.76 -2.78 28.01
CA ASN A 1024 -22.21 -3.34 26.74
C ASN A 1024 -21.07 -3.63 25.76
N ARG A 1025 -20.00 -2.80 25.76
CA ARG A 1025 -18.79 -3.05 24.96
C ARG A 1025 -18.05 -4.31 25.41
N ARG A 1026 -17.85 -4.50 26.72
CA ARG A 1026 -17.17 -5.70 27.27
C ARG A 1026 -17.89 -6.99 26.86
N ASN A 1027 -19.23 -6.98 26.93
CA ASN A 1027 -20.07 -8.13 26.60
C ASN A 1027 -20.11 -8.47 25.08
N LYS A 1028 -19.78 -7.52 24.20
CA LYS A 1028 -19.56 -7.81 22.77
C LYS A 1028 -18.21 -8.49 22.53
N THR A 1029 -17.13 -7.94 23.10
CA THR A 1029 -15.77 -8.48 22.92
C THR A 1029 -15.57 -9.90 23.45
N SER A 1030 -16.45 -10.40 24.31
CA SER A 1030 -16.44 -11.78 24.81
C SER A 1030 -17.13 -12.81 23.91
N ASN A 1031 -17.86 -12.40 22.86
CA ASN A 1031 -18.69 -13.31 22.06
C ASN A 1031 -18.15 -13.62 20.64
N GLU A 1032 -17.13 -12.90 20.16
CA GLU A 1032 -16.53 -13.14 18.82
C GLU A 1032 -15.32 -14.10 18.85
N GLY A 1033 -14.99 -14.67 20.01
CA GLY A 1033 -13.86 -15.56 20.21
C GLY A 1033 -14.20 -16.82 21.00
N GLY A 1034 -14.97 -17.74 20.41
CA GLY A 1034 -15.28 -19.03 21.06
C GLY A 1034 -16.19 -19.95 20.25
N ILE A 1035 -15.60 -20.89 19.51
CA ILE A 1035 -16.32 -22.04 18.94
C ILE A 1035 -16.18 -23.24 19.89
N GLU A 1036 -17.29 -23.97 20.02
CA GLU A 1036 -17.47 -25.33 20.54
C GLU A 1036 -17.56 -25.66 22.05
N ASN A 1037 -18.59 -26.49 22.30
CA ASN A 1037 -18.71 -27.55 23.32
C ASN A 1037 -18.85 -27.20 24.81
N LYS A 1038 -20.12 -27.13 25.24
CA LYS A 1038 -20.66 -28.18 26.14
C LYS A 1038 -22.19 -28.27 26.14
N GLU A 1039 -22.70 -29.48 25.97
CA GLU A 1039 -24.10 -29.84 26.25
C GLU A 1039 -24.29 -30.33 27.70
N ALA A 1040 -25.55 -30.28 28.13
CA ALA A 1040 -26.19 -31.18 29.10
C ALA A 1040 -25.56 -31.41 30.49
N SER A 1041 -26.16 -30.77 31.49
CA SER A 1041 -26.93 -31.55 32.48
C SER A 1041 -28.19 -30.78 32.89
N ALA A 1042 -29.22 -31.47 33.40
CA ALA A 1042 -30.47 -30.85 33.80
C ALA A 1042 -31.21 -31.67 34.86
N ASN A 1043 -31.81 -30.99 35.84
CA ASN A 1043 -33.18 -31.28 36.31
C ASN A 1043 -33.63 -30.32 37.44
N GLN A 1044 -34.88 -29.82 37.34
CA GLN A 1044 -35.88 -29.66 38.43
C GLN A 1044 -35.51 -28.77 39.65
N LYS A 1045 -36.39 -27.95 40.25
CA LYS A 1045 -37.85 -27.70 40.20
C LYS A 1045 -38.11 -26.36 40.96
N ASP A 1046 -39.25 -25.65 40.96
CA ASP A 1046 -40.58 -25.81 40.34
C ASP A 1046 -41.32 -24.43 40.27
N VAL A 1047 -42.50 -24.34 39.63
CA VAL A 1047 -43.69 -23.50 40.00
C VAL A 1047 -43.49 -22.00 40.41
N ARG A 1048 -44.09 -20.94 39.84
CA ARG A 1048 -45.17 -20.65 38.84
C ARG A 1048 -44.95 -19.20 38.31
N GLY A 1049 -45.45 -18.76 37.14
CA GLY A 1049 -46.13 -19.48 36.04
C GLY A 1049 -47.17 -18.63 35.27
N ARG A 1050 -47.29 -18.87 33.95
CA ARG A 1050 -48.18 -18.21 32.93
C ARG A 1050 -47.71 -16.81 32.48
N GLY A 1051 -47.89 -16.36 31.22
CA GLY A 1051 -48.47 -16.96 30.00
C GLY A 1051 -48.94 -15.85 29.02
N TYR A 1052 -49.06 -15.99 27.69
CA TYR A 1052 -48.95 -17.18 26.83
C TYR A 1052 -48.50 -16.85 25.37
N LYS A 1053 -48.21 -17.91 24.62
CA LYS A 1053 -47.56 -18.02 23.30
C LYS A 1053 -48.31 -17.45 22.07
N ARG A 1054 -47.52 -16.92 21.11
CA ARG A 1054 -47.44 -17.23 19.64
C ARG A 1054 -48.70 -17.66 18.85
N ARG A 1055 -48.89 -17.11 17.62
CA ARG A 1055 -48.65 -17.83 16.32
C ARG A 1055 -48.87 -16.97 15.04
N LEU A 1056 -48.29 -17.45 13.92
CA LEU A 1056 -48.37 -16.95 12.53
C LEU A 1056 -49.82 -17.03 11.95
N LYS A 1057 -50.24 -16.23 10.96
CA LYS A 1057 -49.81 -16.30 9.53
C LYS A 1057 -50.15 -15.07 8.67
N ASN A 1058 -49.27 -14.87 7.67
CA ASN A 1058 -49.37 -14.16 6.37
C ASN A 1058 -50.61 -13.30 6.05
N LYS A 1059 -50.38 -12.01 5.76
CA LYS A 1059 -50.48 -11.49 4.37
C LYS A 1059 -49.70 -10.18 4.18
N ASP A 1060 -49.59 -9.79 2.91
CA ASP A 1060 -48.66 -8.85 2.29
C ASP A 1060 -48.61 -7.43 2.88
N GLY A 1061 -47.41 -6.86 3.00
CA GLY A 1061 -47.19 -5.48 3.47
C GLY A 1061 -45.77 -5.26 4.03
N SER A 1062 -44.85 -4.75 3.21
CA SER A 1062 -43.46 -4.46 3.64
C SER A 1062 -43.27 -3.00 4.03
N PRO A 1063 -42.59 -2.75 5.17
CA PRO A 1063 -41.80 -1.55 5.35
C PRO A 1063 -40.37 -1.90 5.79
N HIS A 1064 -39.42 -1.94 4.85
CA HIS A 1064 -38.00 -2.01 5.19
C HIS A 1064 -37.44 -0.62 5.50
N SER A 1065 -37.03 -0.39 6.74
CA SER A 1065 -36.17 0.73 7.13
C SER A 1065 -34.70 0.32 6.99
N GLY A 1066 -34.04 0.78 5.92
CA GLY A 1066 -32.60 0.55 5.73
C GLY A 1066 -31.75 1.36 6.71
N GLU A 1067 -30.77 0.71 7.34
CA GLU A 1067 -29.70 1.36 8.09
C GLU A 1067 -28.43 1.42 7.22
N TYR A 1068 -27.65 2.50 7.36
CA TYR A 1068 -26.48 2.77 6.52
C TYR A 1068 -25.23 2.12 7.10
N GLU A 1069 -24.81 1.00 6.52
CA GLU A 1069 -23.42 0.54 6.60
C GLU A 1069 -22.62 1.15 5.43
N THR A 1070 -21.44 1.69 5.71
CA THR A 1070 -20.64 2.42 4.72
C THR A 1070 -19.25 1.81 4.61
N SER A 1071 -19.11 0.79 3.77
CA SER A 1071 -17.85 0.09 3.47
C SER A 1071 -17.29 0.54 2.12
N LEU A 1072 -16.29 1.42 2.15
CA LEU A 1072 -15.51 1.82 0.97
C LEU A 1072 -14.01 1.87 1.29
N THR A 1073 -13.37 0.70 1.26
CA THR A 1073 -11.94 0.60 0.97
C THR A 1073 -11.71 0.82 -0.52
N ALA A 1074 -10.84 1.75 -0.89
CA ALA A 1074 -10.42 1.92 -2.27
C ALA A 1074 -9.17 1.09 -2.55
N ASP A 1075 -9.31 0.05 -3.37
CA ASP A 1075 -8.23 -0.46 -4.22
C ASP A 1075 -8.81 -0.72 -5.61
N GLY A 1076 -8.02 -0.47 -6.66
CA GLY A 1076 -8.53 -0.24 -8.02
C GLY A 1076 -8.04 -1.28 -9.01
N ARG A 1077 -8.93 -2.20 -9.42
CA ARG A 1077 -8.80 -3.02 -10.64
C ARG A 1077 -10.16 -3.22 -11.30
N LEU A 1078 -10.20 -3.15 -12.63
CA LEU A 1078 -11.41 -3.34 -13.42
C LEU A 1078 -11.70 -4.82 -13.64
N GLU A 1079 -12.98 -5.21 -13.58
CA GLU A 1079 -13.46 -6.45 -14.19
C GLU A 1079 -14.38 -6.16 -15.38
N GLY A 1080 -14.23 -6.95 -16.45
CA GLY A 1080 -15.08 -6.91 -17.63
C GLY A 1080 -15.89 -8.19 -17.80
N SER A 1081 -17.21 -8.08 -17.59
CA SER A 1081 -18.27 -8.84 -18.27
C SER A 1081 -18.18 -10.39 -18.35
N LYS A 1082 -18.96 -11.02 -17.46
CA LYS A 1082 -19.80 -12.23 -17.64
C LYS A 1082 -19.80 -12.94 -19.02
N LYS A 1083 -19.83 -14.28 -18.98
CA LYS A 1083 -20.67 -15.08 -19.91
C LYS A 1083 -21.08 -16.43 -19.33
N ASP A 1084 -22.36 -16.76 -19.43
CA ASP A 1084 -22.94 -18.09 -19.17
C ASP A 1084 -22.64 -19.07 -20.33
N GLY A 1085 -22.76 -20.40 -20.12
CA GLY A 1085 -22.81 -21.32 -21.27
C GLY A 1085 -22.50 -22.81 -21.08
N HIS A 1086 -23.34 -23.54 -20.33
CA HIS A 1086 -23.73 -24.95 -20.57
C HIS A 1086 -22.74 -26.04 -21.07
N LEU A 1087 -22.63 -27.09 -20.25
CA LEU A 1087 -22.66 -28.54 -20.59
C LEU A 1087 -21.96 -29.07 -21.86
N ALA A 1088 -20.97 -29.95 -21.65
CA ALA A 1088 -20.84 -31.20 -22.41
C ALA A 1088 -20.29 -32.33 -21.52
N ALA A 1089 -20.77 -33.56 -21.71
CA ALA A 1089 -20.29 -34.74 -20.99
C ALA A 1089 -20.04 -35.90 -21.98
N GLY A 1090 -19.14 -36.84 -21.65
CA GLY A 1090 -19.14 -38.14 -22.33
C GLY A 1090 -17.83 -38.93 -22.36
N LYS A 1091 -17.76 -40.00 -21.56
CA LYS A 1091 -17.47 -41.39 -21.96
C LYS A 1091 -17.62 -42.28 -20.71
N PHE A 1092 -18.65 -43.12 -20.60
CA PHE A 1092 -18.91 -44.40 -21.29
C PHE A 1092 -17.96 -45.56 -20.94
N SER A 1093 -18.51 -46.56 -20.26
CA SER A 1093 -18.26 -47.97 -20.55
C SER A 1093 -19.60 -48.73 -20.58
N LYS A 1094 -19.65 -49.91 -21.23
CA LYS A 1094 -20.90 -50.63 -21.55
C LYS A 1094 -21.25 -51.69 -20.50
N LYS A 1095 -22.55 -51.78 -20.14
CA LYS A 1095 -23.41 -52.93 -20.52
C LYS A 1095 -24.89 -52.68 -20.21
N GLN A 1096 -25.77 -53.28 -21.00
CA GLN A 1096 -27.22 -53.30 -20.80
C GLN A 1096 -27.65 -54.66 -20.24
N SER A 1097 -28.67 -54.67 -19.37
CA SER A 1097 -29.77 -55.64 -19.43
C SER A 1097 -30.98 -55.12 -18.62
N ASN A 1098 -32.16 -55.67 -18.90
CA ASN A 1098 -33.45 -55.14 -18.47
C ASN A 1098 -33.92 -55.60 -17.07
N GLU A 1099 -35.01 -54.95 -16.65
CA GLU A 1099 -36.16 -55.49 -15.92
C GLU A 1099 -36.22 -55.46 -14.37
N SER A 1100 -37.46 -55.40 -13.88
CA SER A 1100 -37.83 -54.86 -12.57
C SER A 1100 -38.38 -55.91 -11.59
N GLY A 1101 -37.68 -56.13 -10.47
CA GLY A 1101 -38.12 -56.98 -9.36
C GLY A 1101 -39.09 -56.29 -8.39
N LYS A 1102 -40.14 -56.99 -7.93
CA LYS A 1102 -41.31 -56.44 -7.21
C LYS A 1102 -41.36 -56.78 -5.70
N LYS A 1103 -41.72 -55.77 -4.87
CA LYS A 1103 -42.50 -55.87 -3.58
C LYS A 1103 -41.81 -56.65 -2.42
N ARG A 1104 -42.01 -56.33 -1.13
CA ARG A 1104 -43.25 -56.23 -0.31
C ARG A 1104 -42.99 -55.34 0.94
N LYS A 1105 -43.93 -54.61 1.59
CA LYS A 1105 -45.36 -54.75 2.00
C LYS A 1105 -45.59 -55.34 3.43
N ARG A 1106 -46.15 -54.52 4.33
CA ARG A 1106 -46.90 -54.85 5.57
C ARG A 1106 -48.01 -53.76 5.75
N THR A 1107 -49.32 -54.04 5.58
CA THR A 1107 -50.36 -54.49 6.57
C THR A 1107 -50.78 -53.39 7.58
N PHE A 1108 -52.05 -53.15 7.95
CA PHE A 1108 -53.37 -53.72 7.57
C PHE A 1108 -54.54 -52.81 8.07
N HIS A 1109 -55.72 -52.81 7.42
CA HIS A 1109 -57.09 -52.56 7.99
C HIS A 1109 -57.47 -51.17 8.59
N LYS A 1110 -58.75 -50.71 8.70
CA LYS A 1110 -60.11 -51.08 8.17
C LYS A 1110 -61.13 -49.92 8.42
N LEU A 1111 -62.35 -50.01 7.84
CA LEU A 1111 -63.60 -49.24 8.12
C LEU A 1111 -63.69 -47.83 7.43
N LYS A 1112 -64.86 -47.34 6.94
CA LYS A 1112 -66.24 -47.90 6.89
C LYS A 1112 -67.07 -47.37 5.67
N SER A 1113 -68.19 -48.06 5.40
CA SER A 1113 -69.35 -47.78 4.50
C SER A 1113 -69.94 -46.36 4.54
N GLY A 1114 -70.79 -45.87 3.62
CA GLY A 1114 -71.56 -46.43 2.47
C GLY A 1114 -72.10 -45.25 1.60
N GLU A 1115 -73.10 -45.32 0.71
CA GLU A 1115 -74.04 -46.37 0.26
C GLU A 1115 -74.53 -46.08 -1.20
N LYS A 1116 -75.49 -46.84 -1.77
CA LYS A 1116 -75.98 -46.68 -3.17
C LYS A 1116 -77.37 -46.03 -3.28
N ARG A 1117 -77.68 -45.37 -4.41
CA ARG A 1117 -78.95 -45.51 -5.17
C ARG A 1117 -78.87 -44.91 -6.59
N LYS A 1118 -79.89 -45.18 -7.42
CA LYS A 1118 -80.05 -44.84 -8.86
C LYS A 1118 -81.50 -44.40 -9.11
N MET A 1119 -81.72 -43.36 -9.93
CA MET A 1119 -82.96 -42.95 -10.65
C MET A 1119 -82.74 -41.52 -11.22
N GLU A 1120 -83.38 -40.98 -12.28
CA GLU A 1120 -84.15 -41.58 -13.40
C GLU A 1120 -84.12 -40.62 -14.64
N LEU A 1121 -85.18 -40.53 -15.46
CA LEU A 1121 -85.18 -39.87 -16.79
C LEU A 1121 -85.97 -38.54 -16.90
N LYS A 1122 -85.44 -37.65 -17.78
CA LYS A 1122 -86.11 -36.67 -18.68
C LYS A 1122 -86.91 -35.44 -18.16
N GLY A 1123 -86.63 -34.30 -18.83
CA GLY A 1123 -87.56 -33.20 -19.13
C GLY A 1123 -87.14 -31.80 -18.61
N SER A 1124 -87.34 -30.67 -19.30
CA SER A 1124 -87.44 -30.36 -20.75
C SER A 1124 -87.53 -28.83 -20.98
N MET A 1125 -86.85 -28.29 -22.01
CA MET A 1125 -86.90 -26.88 -22.52
C MET A 1125 -86.38 -25.79 -21.53
N SER A 1126 -85.78 -24.67 -21.94
CA SER A 1126 -85.53 -24.02 -23.27
C SER A 1126 -84.11 -23.34 -23.24
N MET A 1127 -83.61 -22.48 -24.15
CA MET A 1127 -84.14 -21.82 -25.37
C MET A 1127 -83.04 -21.62 -26.46
N GLU A 1128 -82.68 -20.38 -26.83
CA GLU A 1128 -81.97 -19.95 -28.05
C GLU A 1128 -80.97 -18.79 -27.73
N THR A 1129 -80.09 -18.23 -28.58
CA THR A 1129 -79.85 -18.32 -30.06
C THR A 1129 -78.41 -17.89 -30.43
N SER A 1130 -77.87 -18.34 -31.58
CA SER A 1130 -76.86 -17.67 -32.48
C SER A 1130 -75.47 -17.22 -31.94
N MET A 1131 -74.35 -17.19 -32.71
CA MET A 1131 -73.98 -17.59 -34.09
C MET A 1131 -72.67 -18.44 -34.00
N ARG A 1132 -72.39 -19.50 -34.78
CA ARG A 1132 -72.00 -19.58 -36.22
C ARG A 1132 -70.86 -18.61 -36.61
N ASN A 1133 -69.77 -19.00 -37.31
CA ASN A 1133 -69.38 -20.24 -38.04
C ASN A 1133 -67.84 -20.44 -37.90
N HIS A 1134 -67.23 -21.65 -37.92
CA HIS A 1134 -66.99 -22.58 -39.06
C HIS A 1134 -66.30 -21.92 -40.27
N LYS A 1135 -65.37 -22.53 -41.03
CA LYS A 1135 -64.70 -23.87 -41.10
C LYS A 1135 -63.39 -23.65 -41.93
N ALA A 1136 -62.43 -24.55 -42.18
CA ALA A 1136 -62.26 -26.01 -42.10
C ALA A 1136 -60.75 -26.32 -41.75
N SER A 1137 -60.12 -27.52 -41.68
CA SER A 1137 -60.34 -28.92 -42.12
C SER A 1137 -60.12 -29.20 -43.63
N ARG A 1138 -59.42 -30.24 -44.11
CA ARG A 1138 -58.56 -31.31 -43.55
C ARG A 1138 -58.02 -32.14 -44.75
N ALA A 1139 -56.96 -32.96 -44.58
CA ALA A 1139 -56.63 -34.12 -45.45
C ALA A 1139 -56.17 -33.80 -46.91
N ARG A 1140 -55.52 -34.69 -47.69
CA ARG A 1140 -54.82 -35.98 -47.46
C ARG A 1140 -53.84 -36.27 -48.62
N ASN A 1141 -52.88 -37.20 -48.38
CA ASN A 1141 -52.22 -38.15 -49.30
C ASN A 1141 -51.89 -37.77 -50.77
N GLY A 1142 -50.67 -38.10 -51.23
CA GLY A 1142 -50.36 -38.17 -52.68
C GLY A 1142 -48.89 -38.47 -53.02
N ASN A 1143 -48.52 -39.75 -53.14
CA ASN A 1143 -47.16 -40.20 -53.45
C ASN A 1143 -46.68 -39.91 -54.90
N ASN A 1144 -45.37 -40.06 -55.09
CA ASN A 1144 -44.65 -40.46 -56.32
C ASN A 1144 -44.22 -39.43 -57.40
N ALA A 1145 -42.94 -39.02 -57.25
CA ALA A 1145 -41.83 -39.44 -58.11
C ALA A 1145 -41.62 -38.90 -59.56
N ALA A 1146 -40.56 -38.09 -59.67
CA ALA A 1146 -39.36 -38.30 -60.53
C ALA A 1146 -39.22 -37.62 -61.93
N ARG A 1147 -37.92 -37.53 -62.33
CA ARG A 1147 -37.32 -37.09 -63.62
C ARG A 1147 -37.35 -35.58 -63.90
N LYS A 1148 -36.21 -34.86 -63.91
CA LYS A 1148 -35.24 -34.72 -65.04
C LYS A 1148 -35.96 -34.58 -66.40
N LYS A 1149 -35.70 -33.58 -67.26
CA LYS A 1149 -34.35 -33.16 -67.72
C LYS A 1149 -34.40 -31.92 -68.66
N GLN A 1150 -33.32 -31.13 -68.68
CA GLN A 1150 -32.72 -30.41 -69.84
C GLN A 1150 -33.37 -29.19 -70.53
N LYS A 1151 -32.50 -28.17 -70.73
CA LYS A 1151 -32.36 -27.21 -71.86
C LYS A 1151 -33.53 -26.24 -72.19
N LYS A 1152 -33.33 -24.97 -71.86
CA LYS A 1152 -32.33 -24.15 -72.60
C LYS A 1152 -31.33 -23.55 -71.63
#